data_AF-A0A0R3PLG3-F1
#
_entry.id   AF-A0A0R3PLG3-F1
#
_cell.length_a   1.000
_cell.length_b   1.000
_cell.length_c   1.000
_cell.angle_alpha   90.00
_cell.angle_beta   90.00
_cell.angle_gamma   90.00
#
_symmetry.space_group_name_H-M   'P 1'
#
loop_
_entity.id
_entity.type
_entity.pdbx_description
1 polymer ?
#
loop_
_entity_poly.entity_id
_entity_poly.type
_entity_poly.pdbx_seq_one_letter_code
_entity_poly.pdbx_strand_id
1 'polypeptide(L)'
;MLPASKLHDWIKFSIDILDRTCPKEVSFFVNKLDSIEDKEERAHTVWWKCKKWAAKLLDRLFQRYGSPNYVEEHYVSFARQFLTKWVPLALQSSLAILNARRNNVYVSDRVLSRTENSREVEGALRMLGELYVQLTKNKKYKHNVEQMLKTLVIDRLRDPSKFVRARAAWCIKQYSEARFFYTETLSKVIFCLFTFSYIIESLVQCLCDPNEELPVQVESALAIQCLLKHQDKVHALVHPSMGVIILKVLELLTKTKIEDVIYVVDEFLEQYIEDVVPVASEVAEHLVVEGHMEIMVKVEGSVLKVINAILEVKNFEFYDNVVLLLQSILQSYVSEPMWDVFDKMYNVFKTSESLTVLPFSELGQVLHLYIVTDTESFLAFPHRLAAVLDMCITTIKVVIAALYVNLDVTLQAFHQIAPNHPNLLEYICDEFLTCYKKMEGIHNRRMALIGICLYFQLPPPVRPSLISTDPKKVLEVSLSIFENLLRAQKLVAQNKNEESDTDDSDEESDDEADGNLPKKGQCYRKVHEPEHLSDDEDEIDEMTLDYMDAIVKEDGRDDGDDEDGDSDSAIESSFFEETDSEAFTTKFDGENGLDVFVFFKRTMEEFERNEPELFLKMVGNLNPNMAESLQNLIKECEQHAKSEESRKVEQAGGYSFDAAAVVPESFDFTQ
;
A
#
# COMPACT_ATOMS: atom_id res chain seq x y z
N MET A 1 30.20 39.30 44.07
CA MET A 1 29.47 38.03 43.89
C MET A 1 29.69 37.16 45.12
N LEU A 2 28.63 36.59 45.71
CA LEU A 2 28.79 35.57 46.77
C LEU A 2 29.43 34.31 46.14
N PRO A 3 30.46 33.70 46.74
CA PRO A 3 31.06 32.47 46.21
C PRO A 3 30.03 31.33 46.18
N ALA A 4 30.06 30.50 45.12
CA ALA A 4 29.09 29.42 44.89
C ALA A 4 28.96 28.43 46.06
N SER A 5 30.02 28.24 46.85
CA SER A 5 30.00 27.45 48.08
C SER A 5 28.96 27.92 49.09
N LYS A 6 28.79 29.24 49.25
CA LYS A 6 27.80 29.81 50.17
C LYS A 6 26.36 29.58 49.69
N LEU A 7 26.13 29.51 48.38
CA LEU A 7 24.79 29.25 47.83
C LEU A 7 24.34 27.81 48.10
N HIS A 8 25.26 26.84 48.03
CA HIS A 8 25.00 25.45 48.41
C HIS A 8 24.58 25.33 49.87
N ASP A 9 25.22 26.10 50.76
CA ASP A 9 24.87 26.16 52.18
C ASP A 9 23.47 26.75 52.39
N TRP A 10 23.08 27.79 51.63
CA TRP A 10 21.73 28.36 51.69
C TRP A 10 20.65 27.40 51.16
N ILE A 11 20.93 26.65 50.10
CA ILE A 11 20.03 25.62 49.57
C ILE A 11 19.83 24.52 50.61
N LYS A 12 20.94 23.99 51.16
CA LYS A 12 20.91 22.99 52.22
C LYS A 12 20.16 23.50 53.45
N PHE A 13 20.44 24.71 53.91
CA PHE A 13 19.76 25.33 55.04
C PHE A 13 18.25 25.46 54.81
N SER A 14 17.83 25.78 53.59
CA SER A 14 16.41 25.86 53.24
C SER A 14 15.72 24.49 53.29
N ILE A 15 16.40 23.44 52.82
CA ILE A 15 15.94 22.04 52.91
C ILE A 15 15.86 21.61 54.39
N ASP A 16 16.89 21.90 55.17
CA ASP A 16 16.93 21.61 56.61
C ASP A 16 15.77 22.29 57.38
N ILE A 17 15.39 23.52 56.99
CA ILE A 17 14.21 24.21 57.56
C ILE A 17 12.91 23.47 57.21
N LEU A 18 12.78 22.94 56.00
CA LEU A 18 11.60 22.18 55.59
C LEU A 18 11.49 20.86 56.37
N ASP A 19 12.61 20.16 56.57
CA ASP A 19 12.70 18.88 57.26
C ASP A 19 12.49 18.97 58.77
N ARG A 20 12.76 20.13 59.39
CA ARG A 20 12.58 20.32 60.84
C ARG A 20 11.15 20.04 61.27
N THR A 21 10.98 19.14 62.23
CA THR A 21 9.70 18.89 62.87
C THR A 21 9.29 20.10 63.72
N CYS A 22 7.99 20.39 63.77
CA CYS A 22 7.49 21.44 64.64
C CYS A 22 7.68 21.00 66.11
N PRO A 23 8.18 21.86 67.01
CA PRO A 23 8.36 21.51 68.42
C PRO A 23 7.06 21.04 69.09
N LYS A 24 7.18 20.13 70.07
CA LYS A 24 6.03 19.51 70.74
C LYS A 24 5.20 20.51 71.52
N GLU A 25 5.80 21.61 71.96
CA GLU A 25 5.17 22.71 72.69
C GLU A 25 4.19 23.47 71.78
N VAL A 26 4.51 23.59 70.49
CA VAL A 26 3.58 24.10 69.48
C VAL A 26 2.57 23.03 69.11
N SER A 27 2.96 21.74 69.02
CA SER A 27 2.01 20.65 68.70
C SER A 27 1.01 20.35 69.82
N PHE A 28 1.35 20.59 71.09
CA PHE A 28 0.52 20.31 72.27
C PHE A 28 -0.58 21.37 72.46
N PHE A 29 -0.29 22.64 72.20
CA PHE A 29 -1.32 23.68 72.08
C PHE A 29 -2.19 23.50 70.82
N VAL A 30 -1.68 22.81 69.79
CA VAL A 30 -2.37 22.58 68.50
C VAL A 30 -3.44 21.48 68.53
N ASN A 31 -3.34 20.47 69.41
CA ASN A 31 -4.35 19.40 69.50
C ASN A 31 -5.58 19.77 70.34
N LYS A 32 -5.66 20.99 70.89
CA LYS A 32 -6.73 21.43 71.80
C LYS A 32 -7.63 22.55 71.24
N LEU A 33 -7.35 23.09 70.05
CA LEU A 33 -8.06 24.24 69.47
C LEU A 33 -8.54 23.97 68.03
N ASP A 34 -9.84 23.68 67.91
CA ASP A 34 -10.56 23.38 66.65
C ASP A 34 -11.42 24.56 66.14
N SER A 35 -11.11 25.81 66.51
CA SER A 35 -11.80 26.99 65.96
C SER A 35 -11.11 27.57 64.70
N ILE A 36 -11.88 28.29 63.88
CA ILE A 36 -11.45 28.91 62.61
C ILE A 36 -10.46 30.07 62.85
N GLU A 37 -10.65 30.87 63.92
CA GLU A 37 -9.76 31.98 64.29
C GLU A 37 -8.35 31.48 64.65
N ASP A 38 -8.25 30.31 65.27
CA ASP A 38 -6.97 29.69 65.60
C ASP A 38 -6.20 29.18 64.37
N LYS A 39 -6.86 28.89 63.23
CA LYS A 39 -6.17 28.42 62.00
C LYS A 39 -5.34 29.52 61.36
N GLU A 40 -5.81 30.77 61.39
CA GLU A 40 -5.06 31.90 60.86
C GLU A 40 -3.86 32.23 61.73
N GLU A 41 -4.01 32.27 63.06
CA GLU A 41 -2.88 32.49 63.97
C GLU A 41 -1.82 31.39 63.86
N ARG A 42 -2.25 30.12 63.73
CA ARG A 42 -1.38 28.97 63.48
C ARG A 42 -0.51 29.13 62.22
N ALA A 43 -1.09 29.66 61.14
CA ALA A 43 -0.38 29.92 59.89
C ALA A 43 0.59 31.12 59.96
N HIS A 44 0.53 31.93 61.03
CA HIS A 44 1.40 33.09 61.26
C HIS A 44 2.53 32.83 62.26
N THR A 45 2.62 31.63 62.83
CA THR A 45 3.74 31.25 63.70
C THR A 45 5.08 31.33 62.97
N VAL A 46 6.15 31.60 63.74
CA VAL A 46 7.52 31.74 63.21
C VAL A 46 7.95 30.49 62.45
N TRP A 47 7.60 29.30 62.94
CA TRP A 47 7.92 28.02 62.29
C TRP A 47 7.29 27.89 60.90
N TRP A 48 5.99 28.17 60.77
CA TRP A 48 5.30 28.09 59.47
C TRP A 48 5.71 29.24 58.53
N LYS A 49 6.06 30.42 59.05
CA LYS A 49 6.70 31.50 58.28
C LYS A 49 8.06 31.09 57.72
N CYS A 50 8.92 30.49 58.54
CA CYS A 50 10.23 30.00 58.11
C CYS A 50 10.10 28.92 57.03
N LYS A 51 9.20 27.94 57.20
CA LYS A 51 8.93 26.91 56.19
C LYS A 51 8.38 27.49 54.88
N LYS A 52 7.46 28.45 54.95
CA LYS A 52 6.96 29.17 53.78
C LYS A 52 8.10 29.84 53.00
N TRP A 53 8.96 30.59 53.68
CA TRP A 53 10.04 31.32 53.02
C TRP A 53 11.16 30.40 52.52
N ALA A 54 11.45 29.31 53.23
CA ALA A 54 12.37 28.27 52.76
C ALA A 54 11.85 27.58 51.49
N ALA A 55 10.57 27.21 51.45
CA ALA A 55 9.93 26.67 50.26
C ALA A 55 9.96 27.68 49.09
N LYS A 56 9.61 28.94 49.35
CA LYS A 56 9.67 30.01 48.33
C LYS A 56 11.08 30.30 47.82
N LEU A 57 12.10 30.16 48.66
CA LEU A 57 13.49 30.35 48.26
C LEU A 57 13.96 29.22 47.34
N LEU A 58 13.65 27.97 47.68
CA LEU A 58 13.95 26.80 46.84
C LEU A 58 13.22 26.87 45.49
N ASP A 59 11.94 27.26 45.52
CA ASP A 59 11.14 27.49 44.31
C ASP A 59 11.74 28.61 43.43
N ARG A 60 12.11 29.76 44.01
CA ARG A 60 12.75 30.84 43.25
C ARG A 60 14.10 30.43 42.64
N LEU A 61 14.88 29.62 43.35
CA LEU A 61 16.14 29.09 42.83
C LEU A 61 15.90 28.10 41.68
N PHE A 62 14.87 27.27 41.80
CA PHE A 62 14.46 26.36 40.73
C PHE A 62 13.96 27.11 39.50
N GLN A 63 13.12 28.14 39.64
CA GLN A 63 12.64 28.92 38.50
C GLN A 63 13.77 29.60 37.72
N ARG A 64 14.78 30.10 38.42
CA ARG A 64 15.85 30.89 37.79
C ARG A 64 17.02 30.05 37.29
N TYR A 65 17.27 28.90 37.89
CA TYR A 65 18.46 28.10 37.62
C TYR A 65 18.19 26.59 37.48
N GLY A 66 16.93 26.16 37.54
CA GLY A 66 16.55 24.74 37.52
C GLY A 66 16.45 24.13 36.13
N SER A 67 16.52 24.91 35.05
CA SER A 67 16.40 24.38 33.68
C SER A 67 17.66 24.65 32.85
N PRO A 68 18.50 23.63 32.58
CA PRO A 68 19.73 23.77 31.80
C PRO A 68 19.54 24.37 30.40
N ASN A 69 18.34 24.27 29.83
CA ASN A 69 18.04 24.73 28.47
C ASN A 69 17.60 26.20 28.40
N TYR A 70 17.28 26.84 29.55
CA TYR A 70 16.73 28.19 29.61
C TYR A 70 17.58 29.15 30.45
N VAL A 71 18.74 28.70 30.92
CA VAL A 71 19.70 29.51 31.71
C VAL A 71 20.83 30.00 30.82
N GLU A 72 21.42 31.14 31.17
CA GLU A 72 22.62 31.65 30.52
C GLU A 72 23.74 30.61 30.55
N GLU A 73 24.60 30.60 29.53
CA GLU A 73 25.55 29.52 29.25
C GLU A 73 26.49 29.22 30.43
N HIS A 74 26.91 30.24 31.19
CA HIS A 74 27.73 30.07 32.40
C HIS A 74 27.01 29.45 33.59
N TYR A 75 25.67 29.37 33.58
CA TYR A 75 24.86 28.75 34.64
C TYR A 75 24.40 27.33 34.32
N VAL A 76 24.63 26.81 33.11
CA VAL A 76 24.20 25.47 32.68
C VAL A 76 24.82 24.37 33.56
N SER A 77 26.10 24.50 33.93
CA SER A 77 26.80 23.55 34.79
C SER A 77 26.21 23.51 36.20
N PHE A 78 25.86 24.67 36.76
CA PHE A 78 25.17 24.79 38.04
C PHE A 78 23.75 24.22 37.97
N ALA A 79 23.00 24.50 36.90
CA ALA A 79 21.64 24.00 36.71
C ALA A 79 21.58 22.46 36.70
N ARG A 80 22.53 21.81 36.01
CA ARG A 80 22.67 20.34 36.01
C ARG A 80 22.99 19.79 37.41
N GLN A 81 23.90 20.44 38.14
CA GLN A 81 24.22 20.04 39.52
C GLN A 81 23.05 20.27 40.49
N PHE A 82 22.29 21.35 40.29
CA PHE A 82 21.13 21.68 41.10
C PHE A 82 19.99 20.66 40.91
N LEU A 83 19.68 20.32 39.65
CA LEU A 83 18.70 19.28 39.31
C LEU A 83 19.06 17.90 39.85
N THR A 84 20.33 17.51 39.76
CA THR A 84 20.76 16.15 40.17
C THR A 84 20.90 15.99 41.67
N LYS A 85 21.37 17.02 42.38
CA LYS A 85 21.70 16.93 43.82
C LYS A 85 20.63 17.51 44.74
N TRP A 86 20.11 18.69 44.43
CA TRP A 86 19.34 19.49 45.38
C TRP A 86 17.83 19.35 45.20
N VAL A 87 17.37 19.23 43.95
CA VAL A 87 15.95 19.05 43.63
C VAL A 87 15.37 17.77 44.25
N PRO A 88 16.05 16.60 44.22
CA PRO A 88 15.52 15.39 44.86
C PRO A 88 15.36 15.56 46.38
N LEU A 89 16.29 16.26 47.04
CA LEU A 89 16.26 16.50 48.48
C LEU A 89 15.14 17.50 48.85
N ALA A 90 15.05 18.63 48.14
CA ALA A 90 14.00 19.62 48.36
C ALA A 90 12.59 19.04 48.14
N LEU A 91 12.44 18.15 47.15
CA LEU A 91 11.19 17.46 46.90
C LEU A 91 10.89 16.39 47.93
N GLN A 92 11.88 15.64 48.43
CA GLN A 92 11.68 14.72 49.54
C GLN A 92 11.16 15.44 50.79
N SER A 93 11.72 16.59 51.14
CA SER A 93 11.24 17.44 52.24
C SER A 93 9.82 17.94 52.00
N SER A 94 9.52 18.37 50.77
CA SER A 94 8.18 18.83 50.39
C SER A 94 7.14 17.70 50.43
N LEU A 95 7.50 16.51 49.94
CA LEU A 95 6.67 15.30 50.02
C LEU A 95 6.49 14.83 51.47
N ALA A 96 7.49 15.00 52.34
CA ALA A 96 7.37 14.69 53.76
C ALA A 96 6.35 15.61 54.45
N ILE A 97 6.34 16.90 54.11
CA ILE A 97 5.34 17.87 54.58
C ILE A 97 3.94 17.50 54.07
N LEU A 98 3.80 17.12 52.80
CA LEU A 98 2.52 16.67 52.24
C LEU A 98 2.05 15.35 52.87
N ASN A 99 2.96 14.42 53.15
CA ASN A 99 2.65 13.17 53.83
C ASN A 99 2.26 13.39 55.30
N ALA A 100 2.81 14.41 55.96
CA ALA A 100 2.39 14.81 57.30
C ALA A 100 0.92 15.28 57.28
N ARG A 101 0.52 16.10 56.29
CA ARG A 101 -0.89 16.49 56.09
C ARG A 101 -1.79 15.27 55.90
N ARG A 102 -1.35 14.29 55.11
CA ARG A 102 -2.08 13.03 54.88
C ARG A 102 -2.29 12.22 56.17
N ASN A 103 -1.35 12.28 57.11
CA ASN A 103 -1.43 11.60 58.40
C ASN A 103 -2.11 12.45 59.51
N ASN A 104 -2.96 13.41 59.12
CA ASN A 104 -3.65 14.34 60.04
C ASN A 104 -2.74 15.21 60.91
N VAL A 105 -1.47 15.39 60.54
CA VAL A 105 -0.59 16.38 61.18
C VAL A 105 -0.87 17.73 60.53
N TYR A 106 -1.17 18.75 61.34
CA TYR A 106 -1.45 20.11 60.84
C TYR A 106 -0.29 20.61 59.98
N VAL A 107 -0.61 21.11 58.79
CA VAL A 107 0.30 21.82 57.89
C VAL A 107 -0.36 23.13 57.49
N SER A 108 0.38 24.23 57.57
CA SER A 108 -0.18 25.55 57.24
C SER A 108 -0.59 25.63 55.76
N ASP A 109 -1.83 26.09 55.51
CA ASP A 109 -2.33 26.35 54.16
C ASP A 109 -1.49 27.40 53.40
N ARG A 110 -0.63 28.17 54.08
CA ARG A 110 0.30 29.14 53.45
C ARG A 110 1.59 28.51 52.93
N VAL A 111 1.93 27.31 53.43
CA VAL A 111 3.00 26.47 52.87
C VAL A 111 2.43 25.58 51.76
N LEU A 112 1.15 25.23 51.86
CA LEU A 112 0.41 24.43 50.89
C LEU A 112 -0.30 25.28 49.83
N SER A 113 -0.20 26.61 49.91
CA SER A 113 -1.07 27.53 49.17
C SER A 113 -1.04 27.17 47.69
N ARG A 114 -2.22 26.92 47.12
CA ARG A 114 -2.41 26.81 45.67
C ARG A 114 -1.80 28.06 45.06
N THR A 115 -0.66 27.91 44.41
CA THR A 115 0.02 29.01 43.77
C THR A 115 -0.82 29.38 42.55
N GLU A 116 -1.44 30.57 42.56
CA GLU A 116 -2.12 31.13 41.38
C GLU A 116 -1.10 31.53 40.30
N ASN A 117 0.17 31.65 40.69
CA ASN A 117 1.26 31.95 39.80
C ASN A 117 1.58 30.74 38.92
N SER A 118 1.24 30.85 37.64
CA SER A 118 1.44 29.79 36.64
C SER A 118 2.90 29.31 36.55
N ARG A 119 3.89 30.16 36.87
CA ARG A 119 5.32 29.77 36.89
C ARG A 119 5.65 28.83 38.05
N GLU A 120 5.02 29.03 39.20
CA GLU A 120 5.23 28.19 40.39
C GLU A 120 4.59 26.81 40.17
N VAL A 121 3.42 26.78 39.51
CA VAL A 121 2.74 25.54 39.12
C VAL A 121 3.55 24.79 38.05
N GLU A 122 4.03 25.48 37.02
CA GLU A 122 4.88 24.89 35.97
C GLU A 122 6.17 24.30 36.57
N GLY A 123 6.85 25.05 37.45
CA GLY A 123 8.06 24.58 38.11
C GLY A 123 7.81 23.34 38.99
N ALA A 124 6.68 23.31 39.70
CA ALA A 124 6.27 22.14 40.48
C ALA A 124 6.01 20.91 39.59
N LEU A 125 5.32 21.09 38.45
CA LEU A 125 5.07 20.00 37.50
C LEU A 125 6.37 19.49 36.87
N ARG A 126 7.33 20.38 36.56
CA ARG A 126 8.66 19.99 36.05
C ARG A 126 9.38 19.12 37.08
N MET A 127 9.42 19.56 38.33
CA MET A 127 10.00 18.82 39.43
C MET A 127 9.37 17.44 39.60
N LEU A 128 8.04 17.34 39.51
CA LEU A 128 7.34 16.05 39.58
C LEU A 128 7.73 15.13 38.42
N GLY A 129 7.70 15.62 37.18
CA GLY A 129 8.07 14.81 36.02
C GLY A 129 9.52 14.30 36.08
N GLU A 130 10.47 15.10 36.54
CA GLU A 130 11.88 14.67 36.71
C GLU A 130 12.05 13.57 37.78
N LEU A 131 11.11 13.45 38.72
CA LEU A 131 11.14 12.44 39.78
C LEU A 131 10.44 11.12 39.40
N TYR A 132 10.01 10.95 38.16
CA TYR A 132 9.22 9.79 37.76
C TYR A 132 9.95 8.48 38.08
N VAL A 133 11.26 8.39 37.82
CA VAL A 133 12.07 7.18 38.08
C VAL A 133 12.08 6.82 39.56
N GLN A 134 12.29 7.81 40.43
CA GLN A 134 12.38 7.60 41.87
C GLN A 134 11.01 7.26 42.45
N LEU A 135 9.94 7.90 41.98
CA LEU A 135 8.59 7.71 42.50
C LEU A 135 7.95 6.40 42.05
N THR A 136 8.20 5.96 40.82
CA THR A 136 7.68 4.70 40.27
C THR A 136 8.42 3.48 40.81
N LYS A 137 9.74 3.56 41.06
CA LYS A 137 10.54 2.44 41.58
C LYS A 137 10.50 2.27 43.09
N ASN A 138 10.23 3.34 43.85
CA ASN A 138 10.25 3.29 45.31
C ASN A 138 9.01 2.60 45.90
N LYS A 139 9.22 1.49 46.63
CA LYS A 139 8.16 0.69 47.28
C LYS A 139 7.20 1.51 48.15
N LYS A 140 7.67 2.60 48.76
CA LYS A 140 6.87 3.47 49.62
C LYS A 140 5.90 4.37 48.85
N TYR A 141 6.30 4.86 47.68
CA TYR A 141 5.59 5.91 46.95
C TYR A 141 4.87 5.41 45.71
N LYS A 142 5.30 4.30 45.12
CA LYS A 142 4.75 3.74 43.88
C LYS A 142 3.22 3.62 43.90
N HIS A 143 2.64 3.15 45.01
CA HIS A 143 1.20 2.98 45.17
C HIS A 143 0.41 4.31 45.26
N ASN A 144 1.09 5.45 45.38
CA ASN A 144 0.48 6.76 45.47
C ASN A 144 0.67 7.62 44.21
N VAL A 145 1.41 7.13 43.21
CA VAL A 145 1.66 7.85 41.96
C VAL A 145 0.36 8.14 41.21
N GLU A 146 -0.52 7.15 41.07
CA GLU A 146 -1.81 7.32 40.39
C GLU A 146 -2.68 8.41 41.04
N GLN A 147 -2.86 8.37 42.36
CA GLN A 147 -3.61 9.39 43.09
C GLN A 147 -2.95 10.77 42.99
N MET A 148 -1.62 10.82 42.99
CA MET A 148 -0.86 12.06 42.84
C MET A 148 -1.10 12.67 41.45
N LEU A 149 -0.97 11.89 40.37
CA LEU A 149 -1.24 12.35 39.01
C LEU A 149 -2.66 12.91 38.92
N LYS A 150 -3.65 12.17 39.42
CA LYS A 150 -5.05 12.62 39.45
C LYS A 150 -5.25 13.94 40.19
N THR A 151 -4.65 14.09 41.36
CA THR A 151 -4.89 15.25 42.23
C THR A 151 -4.10 16.49 41.82
N LEU A 152 -2.91 16.31 41.23
CA LEU A 152 -1.95 17.40 41.04
C LEU A 152 -1.66 17.73 39.58
N VAL A 153 -1.83 16.77 38.66
CA VAL A 153 -1.36 16.89 37.28
C VAL A 153 -2.51 16.91 36.28
N ILE A 154 -3.47 15.99 36.35
CA ILE A 154 -4.50 15.87 35.28
C ILE A 154 -5.36 17.14 35.18
N ASP A 155 -5.80 17.70 36.31
CA ASP A 155 -6.59 18.94 36.33
C ASP A 155 -5.83 20.14 35.74
N ARG A 156 -4.49 20.05 35.61
CA ARG A 156 -3.66 21.11 35.03
C ARG A 156 -3.63 21.10 33.51
N LEU A 157 -4.15 20.06 32.85
CA LEU A 157 -4.40 20.08 31.41
C LEU A 157 -5.47 21.10 31.02
N ARG A 158 -6.32 21.54 31.96
CA ARG A 158 -7.35 22.57 31.73
C ARG A 158 -7.01 23.91 32.39
N ASP A 159 -5.75 24.11 32.79
CA ASP A 159 -5.31 25.36 33.42
C ASP A 159 -5.38 26.52 32.41
N PRO A 160 -5.75 27.76 32.80
CA PRO A 160 -5.78 28.90 31.88
C PRO A 160 -4.43 29.20 31.23
N SER A 161 -3.32 28.84 31.88
CA SER A 161 -1.98 29.07 31.34
C SER A 161 -1.53 27.95 30.38
N LYS A 162 -1.25 28.31 29.12
CA LYS A 162 -0.68 27.40 28.11
C LYS A 162 0.62 26.72 28.56
N PHE A 163 1.46 27.42 29.32
CA PHE A 163 2.71 26.86 29.84
C PHE A 163 2.46 25.76 30.88
N VAL A 164 1.41 25.91 31.68
CA VAL A 164 1.00 24.91 32.67
C VAL A 164 0.38 23.70 31.97
N ARG A 165 -0.47 23.91 30.97
CA ARG A 165 -1.05 22.82 30.15
C ARG A 165 0.02 21.99 29.44
N ALA A 166 0.95 22.65 28.72
CA ALA A 166 2.07 21.97 28.05
C ALA A 166 2.92 21.17 29.04
N ARG A 167 3.22 21.75 30.21
CA ARG A 167 4.01 21.06 31.24
C ARG A 167 3.24 19.92 31.90
N ALA A 168 1.94 20.03 32.05
CA ALA A 168 1.10 18.95 32.57
C ALA A 168 1.10 17.76 31.60
N ALA A 169 0.94 18.00 30.29
CA ALA A 169 1.05 16.96 29.25
C ALA A 169 2.43 16.31 29.27
N TRP A 170 3.51 17.10 29.28
CA TRP A 170 4.88 16.59 29.42
C TRP A 170 5.07 15.76 30.69
N CYS A 171 4.49 16.19 31.82
CA CYS A 171 4.58 15.45 33.09
C CYS A 171 3.86 14.11 32.99
N ILE A 172 2.67 14.06 32.38
CA ILE A 172 1.93 12.81 32.15
C ILE A 172 2.75 11.84 31.29
N LYS A 173 3.39 12.35 30.23
CA LYS A 173 4.32 11.58 29.38
C LYS A 173 5.39 10.86 30.20
N GLN A 174 6.05 11.55 31.16
CA GLN A 174 7.10 10.93 31.99
C GLN A 174 6.60 9.74 32.84
N TYR A 175 5.31 9.72 33.19
CA TYR A 175 4.72 8.65 34.00
C TYR A 175 4.01 7.58 33.16
N SER A 176 4.17 7.56 31.83
CA SER A 176 3.54 6.55 30.97
C SER A 176 3.94 5.12 31.35
N GLU A 177 5.18 4.90 31.80
CA GLU A 177 5.69 3.60 32.26
C GLU A 177 5.26 3.24 33.70
N ALA A 178 4.60 4.16 34.42
CA ALA A 178 4.20 3.91 35.79
C ALA A 178 3.20 2.75 35.85
N ARG A 179 3.47 1.76 36.71
CA ARG A 179 2.50 0.69 36.97
C ARG A 179 1.34 1.24 37.79
N PHE A 180 0.22 1.52 37.14
CA PHE A 180 -1.04 1.81 37.81
C PHE A 180 -1.50 0.54 38.53
N PHE A 181 -1.72 0.63 39.84
CA PHE A 181 -1.89 -0.57 40.68
C PHE A 181 -3.29 -1.15 40.51
N TYR A 182 -3.37 -2.12 39.60
CA TYR A 182 -4.47 -3.07 39.55
C TYR A 182 -4.34 -4.02 40.75
N THR A 183 -5.25 -3.95 41.71
CA THR A 183 -5.47 -5.07 42.64
C THR A 183 -6.82 -5.68 42.31
N GLU A 184 -6.97 -7.00 42.51
CA GLU A 184 -8.09 -7.88 42.10
C GLU A 184 -9.53 -7.43 42.45
N THR A 185 -9.70 -6.31 43.14
CA THR A 185 -11.02 -5.75 43.43
C THR A 185 -11.56 -4.95 42.23
N LEU A 186 -12.70 -5.37 41.68
CA LEU A 186 -13.41 -4.75 40.54
C LEU A 186 -13.50 -3.20 40.63
N SER A 187 -13.63 -2.64 41.84
CA SER A 187 -13.71 -1.19 42.07
C SER A 187 -12.44 -0.43 41.67
N LYS A 188 -11.25 -1.00 41.87
CA LYS A 188 -9.98 -0.33 41.52
C LYS A 188 -9.66 -0.42 40.03
N VAL A 189 -10.12 -1.49 39.38
CA VAL A 189 -10.10 -1.66 37.92
C VAL A 189 -10.88 -0.54 37.25
N ILE A 190 -12.13 -0.36 37.69
CA ILE A 190 -13.03 0.67 37.18
C ILE A 190 -12.43 2.07 37.41
N PHE A 191 -11.90 2.32 38.61
CA PHE A 191 -11.28 3.60 38.94
C PHE A 191 -10.06 3.94 38.07
N CYS A 192 -9.21 2.95 37.80
CA CYS A 192 -8.03 3.09 36.94
C CYS A 192 -8.45 3.42 35.49
N LEU A 193 -9.45 2.72 34.95
CA LEU A 193 -10.00 2.98 33.61
C LEU A 193 -10.60 4.40 33.50
N PHE A 194 -11.35 4.86 34.51
CA PHE A 194 -11.85 6.24 34.53
C PHE A 194 -10.72 7.28 34.53
N THR A 195 -9.62 6.98 35.21
CA THR A 195 -8.46 7.90 35.26
C THR A 195 -7.78 7.98 33.90
N PHE A 196 -7.54 6.84 33.25
CA PHE A 196 -6.99 6.83 31.88
C PHE A 196 -7.92 7.49 30.87
N SER A 197 -9.22 7.20 30.94
CA SER A 197 -10.22 7.83 30.07
C SER A 197 -10.19 9.34 30.21
N TYR A 198 -10.14 9.87 31.44
CA TYR A 198 -10.06 11.31 31.67
C TYR A 198 -8.73 11.94 31.19
N ILE A 199 -7.60 11.21 31.32
CA ILE A 199 -6.31 11.65 30.78
C ILE A 199 -6.38 11.76 29.26
N ILE A 200 -6.82 10.69 28.59
CA ILE A 200 -6.89 10.62 27.14
C ILE A 200 -7.85 11.68 26.60
N GLU A 201 -9.05 11.78 27.15
CA GLU A 201 -10.01 12.81 26.74
C GLU A 201 -9.43 14.22 26.87
N SER A 202 -8.73 14.50 27.97
CA SER A 202 -8.10 15.81 28.20
C SER A 202 -6.92 16.07 27.25
N LEU A 203 -6.10 15.06 26.95
CA LEU A 203 -4.98 15.18 26.01
C LEU A 203 -5.47 15.31 24.57
N VAL A 204 -6.48 14.55 24.16
CA VAL A 204 -7.12 14.64 22.84
C VAL A 204 -7.79 16.00 22.69
N GLN A 205 -8.44 16.52 23.72
CA GLN A 205 -8.98 17.88 23.71
C GLN A 205 -7.88 18.93 23.50
N CYS A 206 -6.75 18.81 24.20
CA CYS A 206 -5.61 19.72 24.00
C CYS A 206 -4.98 19.58 22.60
N LEU A 207 -4.95 18.38 22.04
CA LEU A 207 -4.40 18.13 20.70
C LEU A 207 -5.31 18.68 19.59
N CYS A 208 -6.63 18.47 19.72
CA CYS A 208 -7.60 18.77 18.67
C CYS A 208 -8.20 20.19 18.75
N ASP A 209 -7.96 20.94 19.83
CA ASP A 209 -8.46 22.32 19.95
C ASP A 209 -7.73 23.25 18.95
N PRO A 210 -8.46 23.87 17.99
CA PRO A 210 -7.86 24.74 16.99
C PRO A 210 -7.29 26.05 17.56
N ASN A 211 -7.71 26.46 18.76
CA ASN A 211 -7.21 27.67 19.42
C ASN A 211 -6.06 27.38 20.39
N GLU A 212 -5.67 26.11 20.51
CA GLU A 212 -4.59 25.70 21.40
C GLU A 212 -3.22 25.98 20.77
N GLU A 213 -2.22 26.16 21.62
CA GLU A 213 -0.90 26.57 21.18
C GLU A 213 -0.04 25.37 20.81
N LEU A 214 0.76 25.49 19.74
CA LEU A 214 1.59 24.40 19.19
C LEU A 214 2.38 23.62 20.26
N PRO A 215 3.03 24.24 21.27
CA PRO A 215 3.76 23.47 22.28
C PRO A 215 2.88 22.56 23.14
N VAL A 216 1.63 22.96 23.39
CA VAL A 216 0.67 22.15 24.14
C VAL A 216 0.23 20.96 23.29
N GLN A 217 -0.09 21.22 22.01
CA GLN A 217 -0.49 20.18 21.06
C GLN A 217 0.61 19.14 20.85
N VAL A 218 1.87 19.56 20.64
CA VAL A 218 3.03 18.67 20.50
C VAL A 218 3.26 17.82 21.74
N GLU A 219 3.26 18.41 22.94
CA GLU A 219 3.45 17.62 24.17
C GLU A 219 2.26 16.68 24.43
N SER A 220 1.06 17.04 23.97
CA SER A 220 -0.12 16.17 24.06
C SER A 220 -0.01 14.97 23.12
N ALA A 221 0.43 15.18 21.87
CA ALA A 221 0.71 14.09 20.92
C ALA A 221 1.77 13.12 21.46
N LEU A 222 2.90 13.64 21.96
CA LEU A 222 3.96 12.82 22.56
C LEU A 222 3.50 12.07 23.80
N ALA A 223 2.64 12.68 24.63
CA ALA A 223 2.06 12.02 25.79
C ALA A 223 1.11 10.87 25.37
N ILE A 224 0.28 11.06 24.34
CA ILE A 224 -0.61 10.02 23.80
C ILE A 224 0.22 8.85 23.26
N GLN A 225 1.23 9.11 22.42
CA GLN A 225 2.14 8.08 21.91
C GLN A 225 2.79 7.27 23.04
N CYS A 226 3.39 7.96 24.03
CA CYS A 226 4.04 7.30 25.15
C CYS A 226 3.06 6.46 25.99
N LEU A 227 1.81 6.90 26.14
CA LEU A 227 0.78 6.15 26.86
C LEU A 227 0.37 4.89 26.10
N LEU A 228 0.17 4.98 24.78
CA LEU A 228 -0.14 3.81 23.94
C LEU A 228 0.97 2.75 24.04
N LYS A 229 2.23 3.16 23.87
CA LYS A 229 3.39 2.25 23.93
C LYS A 229 3.54 1.45 25.22
N HIS A 230 3.12 2.00 26.36
CA HIS A 230 3.37 1.40 27.67
C HIS A 230 2.10 0.88 28.37
N GLN A 231 0.91 1.13 27.82
CA GLN A 231 -0.37 0.82 28.47
C GLN A 231 -1.38 0.22 27.47
N ASP A 232 -1.44 -1.10 27.37
CA ASP A 232 -2.32 -1.83 26.43
C ASP A 232 -3.81 -1.42 26.52
N LYS A 233 -4.28 -1.08 27.72
CA LYS A 233 -5.68 -0.68 27.96
C LYS A 233 -6.05 0.67 27.36
N VAL A 234 -5.07 1.49 27.04
CA VAL A 234 -5.27 2.82 26.44
C VAL A 234 -5.68 2.69 24.98
N HIS A 235 -5.26 1.63 24.27
CA HIS A 235 -5.62 1.39 22.87
C HIS A 235 -7.14 1.42 22.67
N ALA A 236 -7.90 0.71 23.50
CA ALA A 236 -9.37 0.69 23.42
C ALA A 236 -10.03 2.04 23.72
N LEU A 237 -9.37 2.94 24.46
CA LEU A 237 -9.88 4.26 24.79
C LEU A 237 -9.60 5.29 23.68
N VAL A 238 -8.49 5.12 22.96
CA VAL A 238 -8.05 6.06 21.91
C VAL A 238 -8.63 5.68 20.55
N HIS A 239 -8.87 4.38 20.29
CA HIS A 239 -9.37 3.87 19.01
C HIS A 239 -10.54 4.67 18.40
N PRO A 240 -11.59 5.09 19.16
CA PRO A 240 -12.71 5.84 18.58
C PRO A 240 -12.34 7.22 18.02
N SER A 241 -11.18 7.76 18.39
CA SER A 241 -10.68 9.07 17.97
C SER A 241 -9.37 8.97 17.19
N MET A 242 -8.92 7.77 16.83
CA MET A 242 -7.59 7.55 16.27
C MET A 242 -7.40 8.26 14.92
N GLY A 243 -8.35 8.12 13.98
CA GLY A 243 -8.28 8.84 12.70
C GLY A 243 -8.14 10.35 12.86
N VAL A 244 -8.89 10.96 13.80
CA VAL A 244 -8.80 12.40 14.09
C VAL A 244 -7.43 12.77 14.69
N ILE A 245 -6.91 11.92 15.57
CA ILE A 245 -5.59 12.12 16.19
C ILE A 245 -4.49 12.06 15.14
N ILE A 246 -4.50 11.07 14.25
CA ILE A 246 -3.52 10.91 13.17
C ILE A 246 -3.49 12.15 12.28
N LEU A 247 -4.65 12.63 11.82
CA LEU A 247 -4.75 13.84 11.01
C LEU A 247 -4.21 15.07 11.74
N LYS A 248 -4.50 15.21 13.04
CA LYS A 248 -3.96 16.32 13.83
C LYS A 248 -2.46 16.23 14.07
N VAL A 249 -1.89 15.04 14.25
CA VAL A 249 -0.43 14.88 14.37
C VAL A 249 0.25 15.15 13.03
N LEU A 250 -0.33 14.75 11.90
CA LEU A 250 0.15 15.11 10.56
C LEU A 250 0.10 16.63 10.32
N GLU A 251 -0.96 17.30 10.75
CA GLU A 251 -1.04 18.78 10.73
C GLU A 251 0.05 19.43 11.62
N LEU A 252 0.38 18.83 12.78
CA LEU A 252 1.50 19.30 13.60
C LEU A 252 2.84 19.09 12.91
N LEU A 253 3.02 18.00 12.20
CA LEU A 253 4.24 17.67 11.48
C LEU A 253 4.58 18.75 10.44
N THR A 254 3.60 19.12 9.62
CA THR A 254 3.74 20.17 8.59
C THR A 254 4.03 21.53 9.22
N LYS A 255 3.45 21.82 10.40
CA LYS A 255 3.65 23.11 11.10
C LYS A 255 4.94 23.21 11.91
N THR A 256 5.42 22.12 12.52
CA THR A 256 6.37 22.23 13.65
C THR A 256 7.81 21.79 13.37
N LYS A 257 8.11 21.01 12.32
CA LYS A 257 9.47 20.51 12.01
C LYS A 257 10.22 19.92 13.23
N ILE A 258 9.49 19.40 14.22
CA ILE A 258 10.06 18.77 15.42
C ILE A 258 10.27 17.29 15.12
N GLU A 259 11.50 16.79 15.32
CA GLU A 259 11.83 15.39 15.05
C GLU A 259 10.98 14.40 15.86
N ASP A 260 10.70 14.73 17.12
CA ASP A 260 9.87 13.90 17.99
C ASP A 260 8.47 13.63 17.39
N VAL A 261 7.90 14.57 16.64
CA VAL A 261 6.58 14.42 16.01
C VAL A 261 6.63 13.46 14.82
N ILE A 262 7.76 13.39 14.10
CA ILE A 262 7.94 12.44 13.00
C ILE A 262 7.79 11.00 13.52
N TYR A 263 8.39 10.70 14.68
CA TYR A 263 8.27 9.38 15.29
C TYR A 263 6.84 9.05 15.74
N VAL A 264 6.05 10.05 16.14
CA VAL A 264 4.62 9.84 16.47
C VAL A 264 3.85 9.45 15.22
N VAL A 265 4.08 10.14 14.10
CA VAL A 265 3.41 9.84 12.82
C VAL A 265 3.80 8.44 12.35
N ASP A 266 5.09 8.14 12.32
CA ASP A 266 5.61 6.83 11.90
C ASP A 266 4.98 5.70 12.72
N GLU A 267 4.99 5.83 14.05
CA GLU A 267 4.40 4.82 14.94
C GLU A 267 2.88 4.67 14.76
N PHE A 268 2.15 5.77 14.53
CA PHE A 268 0.70 5.70 14.33
C PHE A 268 0.33 5.10 12.97
N LEU A 269 1.04 5.47 11.90
CA LEU A 269 0.84 4.89 10.57
C LEU A 269 1.15 3.38 10.56
N GLU A 270 2.15 2.94 11.33
CA GLU A 270 2.50 1.52 11.44
C GLU A 270 1.50 0.71 12.29
N GLN A 271 1.05 1.23 13.44
CA GLN A 271 0.25 0.46 14.39
C GLN A 271 -1.26 0.50 14.12
N TYR A 272 -1.77 1.54 13.44
CA TYR A 272 -3.21 1.79 13.29
C TYR A 272 -3.63 1.84 11.82
N ILE A 273 -3.10 0.92 11.00
CA ILE A 273 -3.38 0.86 9.56
C ILE A 273 -4.89 0.85 9.27
N GLU A 274 -5.69 0.08 10.02
CA GLU A 274 -7.15 0.01 9.86
C GLU A 274 -7.85 1.37 10.06
N ASP A 275 -7.35 2.22 10.96
CA ASP A 275 -7.87 3.58 11.19
C ASP A 275 -7.28 4.61 10.20
N VAL A 276 -6.13 4.31 9.58
CA VAL A 276 -5.46 5.18 8.59
C VAL A 276 -6.12 5.05 7.21
N VAL A 277 -6.49 3.84 6.79
CA VAL A 277 -7.06 3.59 5.46
C VAL A 277 -8.26 4.50 5.13
N PRO A 278 -9.24 4.72 6.04
CA PRO A 278 -10.37 5.62 5.79
C PRO A 278 -9.99 7.09 5.62
N VAL A 279 -8.81 7.52 6.08
CA VAL A 279 -8.34 8.92 6.04
C VAL A 279 -7.07 9.07 5.18
N ALA A 280 -6.79 8.09 4.33
CA ALA A 280 -5.54 8.02 3.56
C ALA A 280 -5.39 9.17 2.54
N SER A 281 -6.50 9.66 1.98
CA SER A 281 -6.51 10.83 1.09
C SER A 281 -6.01 12.09 1.82
N GLU A 282 -6.53 12.34 3.02
CA GLU A 282 -6.08 13.44 3.86
C GLU A 282 -4.64 13.24 4.33
N VAL A 283 -4.22 12.00 4.62
CA VAL A 283 -2.81 11.71 4.93
C VAL A 283 -1.91 12.10 3.77
N ALA A 284 -2.26 11.74 2.53
CA ALA A 284 -1.50 12.11 1.34
C ALA A 284 -1.38 13.64 1.21
N GLU A 285 -2.49 14.38 1.39
CA GLU A 285 -2.48 15.85 1.32
C GLU A 285 -1.48 16.50 2.30
N HIS A 286 -1.40 15.98 3.53
CA HIS A 286 -0.47 16.50 4.53
C HIS A 286 0.99 16.14 4.23
N LEU A 287 1.24 15.06 3.49
CA LEU A 287 2.59 14.61 3.11
C LEU A 287 3.15 15.32 1.88
N VAL A 288 2.30 15.83 0.97
CA VAL A 288 2.70 16.51 -0.29
C VAL A 288 3.32 17.89 -0.07
N VAL A 289 3.25 18.46 1.14
CA VAL A 289 3.70 19.83 1.42
C VAL A 289 5.19 20.04 1.07
N GLU A 290 5.47 21.01 0.20
CA GLU A 290 6.81 21.32 -0.31
C GLU A 290 7.83 21.58 0.81
N GLY A 291 9.01 20.93 0.71
CA GLY A 291 10.15 21.18 1.60
C GLY A 291 10.35 20.19 2.75
N HIS A 292 9.70 19.01 2.70
CA HIS A 292 9.72 17.99 3.76
C HIS A 292 10.35 16.65 3.35
N MET A 293 11.31 16.63 2.41
CA MET A 293 11.99 15.40 1.96
C MET A 293 12.56 14.55 3.13
N GLU A 294 13.14 15.18 4.15
CA GLU A 294 13.65 14.48 5.34
C GLU A 294 12.56 13.77 6.15
N ILE A 295 11.34 14.32 6.15
CA ILE A 295 10.19 13.70 6.80
C ILE A 295 9.72 12.53 5.95
N MET A 296 9.59 12.74 4.64
CA MET A 296 9.17 11.71 3.70
C MET A 296 10.03 10.46 3.80
N VAL A 297 11.36 10.61 3.83
CA VAL A 297 12.31 9.49 4.03
C VAL A 297 12.08 8.74 5.35
N LYS A 298 11.70 9.45 6.43
CA LYS A 298 11.46 8.82 7.73
C LYS A 298 10.10 8.11 7.82
N VAL A 299 9.08 8.59 7.11
CA VAL A 299 7.72 8.00 7.14
C VAL A 299 7.45 7.05 5.97
N GLU A 300 8.33 7.02 4.97
CA GLU A 300 8.21 6.21 3.76
C GLU A 300 7.81 4.77 4.07
N GLY A 301 8.57 4.10 4.93
CA GLY A 301 8.32 2.69 5.27
C GLY A 301 6.94 2.44 5.85
N SER A 302 6.40 3.39 6.62
CA SER A 302 5.06 3.27 7.21
C SER A 302 3.96 3.57 6.19
N VAL A 303 4.17 4.55 5.29
CA VAL A 303 3.23 4.80 4.19
C VAL A 303 3.17 3.60 3.23
N LEU A 304 4.31 2.99 2.91
CA LEU A 304 4.37 1.79 2.08
C LEU A 304 3.66 0.61 2.74
N LYS A 305 3.70 0.46 4.07
CA LYS A 305 2.90 -0.55 4.79
C LYS A 305 1.40 -0.31 4.63
N VAL A 306 0.94 0.95 4.72
CA VAL A 306 -0.46 1.31 4.49
C VAL A 306 -0.88 0.97 3.06
N ILE A 307 -0.07 1.33 2.06
CA ILE A 307 -0.32 1.00 0.65
C ILE A 307 -0.42 -0.52 0.46
N ASN A 308 0.53 -1.26 1.00
CA ASN A 308 0.55 -2.73 0.91
C ASN A 308 -0.70 -3.35 1.56
N ALA A 309 -1.12 -2.85 2.72
CA ALA A 309 -2.34 -3.34 3.37
C ALA A 309 -3.60 -3.08 2.52
N ILE A 310 -3.69 -1.91 1.87
CA ILE A 310 -4.81 -1.62 0.96
C ILE A 310 -4.80 -2.58 -0.25
N LEU A 311 -3.63 -2.81 -0.85
CA LEU A 311 -3.47 -3.73 -1.99
C LEU A 311 -3.76 -5.19 -1.61
N GLU A 312 -3.42 -5.61 -0.38
CA GLU A 312 -3.69 -6.96 0.13
C GLU A 312 -5.18 -7.23 0.39
N VAL A 313 -5.92 -6.21 0.86
CA VAL A 313 -7.37 -6.31 1.09
C VAL A 313 -8.14 -6.39 -0.24
N LYS A 314 -7.53 -5.98 -1.36
CA LYS A 314 -8.11 -5.97 -2.72
C LYS A 314 -9.46 -5.25 -2.80
N ASN A 315 -9.69 -4.25 -1.94
CA ASN A 315 -10.89 -3.44 -2.00
C ASN A 315 -10.67 -2.23 -2.91
N PHE A 316 -11.37 -2.22 -4.05
CA PHE A 316 -11.26 -1.19 -5.08
C PHE A 316 -11.61 0.22 -4.58
N GLU A 317 -12.45 0.34 -3.55
CA GLU A 317 -12.85 1.64 -2.98
C GLU A 317 -11.68 2.47 -2.42
N PHE A 318 -10.54 1.81 -2.13
CA PHE A 318 -9.36 2.46 -1.54
C PHE A 318 -8.19 2.60 -2.51
N TYR A 319 -8.34 2.19 -3.78
CA TYR A 319 -7.27 2.26 -4.76
C TYR A 319 -6.89 3.68 -5.18
N ASP A 320 -7.86 4.59 -5.23
CA ASP A 320 -7.59 6.03 -5.37
C ASP A 320 -6.63 6.52 -4.27
N ASN A 321 -6.80 6.03 -3.04
CA ASN A 321 -5.90 6.39 -1.93
C ASN A 321 -4.49 5.85 -2.12
N VAL A 322 -4.34 4.64 -2.68
CA VAL A 322 -3.02 4.08 -3.03
C VAL A 322 -2.32 4.96 -4.06
N VAL A 323 -3.05 5.35 -5.10
CA VAL A 323 -2.54 6.26 -6.15
C VAL A 323 -2.09 7.58 -5.55
N LEU A 324 -2.92 8.22 -4.71
CA LEU A 324 -2.58 9.49 -4.06
C LEU A 324 -1.35 9.38 -3.14
N LEU A 325 -1.28 8.33 -2.32
CA LEU A 325 -0.13 8.10 -1.43
C LEU A 325 1.15 7.85 -2.24
N LEU A 326 1.10 7.04 -3.28
CA LEU A 326 2.25 6.81 -4.16
C LEU A 326 2.68 8.08 -4.88
N GLN A 327 1.74 8.86 -5.41
CA GLN A 327 2.03 10.15 -6.02
C GLN A 327 2.72 11.10 -5.02
N SER A 328 2.30 11.11 -3.75
CA SER A 328 2.93 11.95 -2.73
C SER A 328 4.40 11.63 -2.48
N ILE A 329 4.79 10.37 -2.60
CA ILE A 329 6.17 9.92 -2.33
C ILE A 329 7.02 9.98 -3.61
N LEU A 330 6.52 9.44 -4.71
CA LEU A 330 7.25 9.27 -5.97
C LEU A 330 7.62 10.59 -6.64
N GLN A 331 6.95 11.70 -6.31
CA GLN A 331 7.35 13.03 -6.78
C GLN A 331 8.74 13.45 -6.27
N SER A 332 9.24 12.85 -5.18
CA SER A 332 10.51 13.25 -4.56
C SER A 332 11.68 12.36 -4.98
N TYR A 333 11.53 11.04 -4.86
CA TYR A 333 12.53 10.03 -5.22
C TYR A 333 11.85 8.66 -5.33
N VAL A 334 12.57 7.68 -5.85
CA VAL A 334 12.16 6.28 -5.87
C VAL A 334 13.17 5.46 -5.06
N SER A 335 12.69 4.61 -4.16
CA SER A 335 13.51 3.70 -3.35
C SER A 335 13.30 2.25 -3.78
N GLU A 336 14.18 1.33 -3.35
CA GLU A 336 14.01 -0.12 -3.60
C GLU A 336 12.66 -0.68 -3.08
N PRO A 337 12.22 -0.40 -1.84
CA PRO A 337 10.90 -0.81 -1.36
C PRO A 337 9.70 -0.34 -2.19
N MET A 338 9.82 0.79 -2.90
CA MET A 338 8.75 1.26 -3.79
C MET A 338 8.62 0.36 -5.03
N TRP A 339 9.72 -0.22 -5.52
CA TRP A 339 9.67 -1.17 -6.62
C TRP A 339 8.94 -2.47 -6.24
N ASP A 340 9.01 -2.91 -4.99
CA ASP A 340 8.17 -4.04 -4.50
C ASP A 340 6.67 -3.70 -4.59
N VAL A 341 6.30 -2.43 -4.36
CA VAL A 341 4.91 -1.98 -4.52
C VAL A 341 4.52 -1.93 -5.99
N PHE A 342 5.43 -1.52 -6.89
CA PHE A 342 5.21 -1.60 -8.34
C PHE A 342 4.87 -3.03 -8.79
N ASP A 343 5.62 -4.03 -8.33
CA ASP A 343 5.36 -5.44 -8.70
C ASP A 343 4.01 -5.93 -8.15
N LYS A 344 3.65 -5.52 -6.92
CA LYS A 344 2.33 -5.82 -6.36
C LYS A 344 1.20 -5.14 -7.14
N MET A 345 1.36 -3.90 -7.56
CA MET A 345 0.38 -3.20 -8.40
C MET A 345 0.20 -3.92 -9.73
N TYR A 346 1.28 -4.39 -10.35
CA TYR A 346 1.23 -5.21 -11.56
C TYR A 346 0.46 -6.52 -11.32
N ASN A 347 0.72 -7.22 -10.21
CA ASN A 347 -0.01 -8.44 -9.85
C ASN A 347 -1.52 -8.19 -9.62
N VAL A 348 -1.87 -7.07 -8.99
CA VAL A 348 -3.28 -6.67 -8.80
C VAL A 348 -3.92 -6.35 -10.15
N PHE A 349 -3.21 -5.67 -11.05
CA PHE A 349 -3.67 -5.41 -12.41
C PHE A 349 -3.93 -6.71 -13.20
N LYS A 350 -3.07 -7.72 -13.04
CA LYS A 350 -3.20 -9.03 -13.72
C LYS A 350 -4.24 -9.97 -13.11
N THR A 351 -4.66 -9.74 -11.87
CA THR A 351 -5.64 -10.61 -11.20
C THR A 351 -7.00 -10.47 -11.91
N SER A 352 -7.38 -11.51 -12.66
CA SER A 352 -8.51 -11.55 -13.60
C SER A 352 -9.91 -11.72 -12.96
N GLU A 353 -10.04 -11.52 -11.64
CA GLU A 353 -11.35 -11.52 -10.98
C GLU A 353 -12.07 -10.19 -11.23
N SER A 354 -12.88 -10.22 -12.30
CA SER A 354 -13.67 -9.22 -13.04
C SER A 354 -14.38 -8.06 -12.31
N LEU A 355 -14.13 -7.76 -11.03
CA LEU A 355 -14.69 -6.60 -10.32
C LEU A 355 -13.69 -5.81 -9.45
N THR A 356 -12.41 -6.21 -9.39
CA THR A 356 -11.40 -5.59 -8.50
C THR A 356 -10.16 -5.04 -9.22
N VAL A 357 -10.29 -4.71 -10.51
CA VAL A 357 -9.16 -4.28 -11.34
C VAL A 357 -8.83 -2.80 -11.06
N LEU A 358 -7.58 -2.51 -10.70
CA LEU A 358 -6.98 -1.17 -10.77
C LEU A 358 -6.94 -0.74 -12.23
N PRO A 359 -7.80 0.18 -12.70
CA PRO A 359 -7.80 0.54 -14.11
C PRO A 359 -6.50 1.26 -14.47
N PHE A 360 -6.00 1.01 -15.68
CA PHE A 360 -4.78 1.65 -16.17
C PHE A 360 -4.87 3.19 -16.14
N SER A 361 -6.07 3.77 -16.23
CA SER A 361 -6.30 5.22 -16.10
C SER A 361 -5.83 5.79 -14.75
N GLU A 362 -5.94 5.02 -13.67
CA GLU A 362 -5.49 5.41 -12.33
C GLU A 362 -3.99 5.13 -12.16
N LEU A 363 -3.52 4.00 -12.68
CA LEU A 363 -2.11 3.60 -12.61
C LEU A 363 -1.19 4.47 -13.46
N GLY A 364 -1.68 4.99 -14.60
CA GLY A 364 -0.85 5.66 -15.60
C GLY A 364 -0.05 6.85 -15.05
N GLN A 365 -0.63 7.64 -14.15
CA GLN A 365 0.08 8.75 -13.50
C GLN A 365 1.20 8.26 -12.57
N VAL A 366 0.95 7.18 -11.82
CA VAL A 366 1.93 6.58 -10.91
C VAL A 366 3.07 5.92 -11.70
N LEU A 367 2.74 5.19 -12.77
CA LEU A 367 3.73 4.59 -13.67
C LEU A 367 4.61 5.66 -14.32
N HIS A 368 4.02 6.76 -14.77
CA HIS A 368 4.77 7.89 -15.30
C HIS A 368 5.74 8.48 -14.26
N LEU A 369 5.32 8.59 -13.00
CA LEU A 369 6.21 9.06 -11.91
C LEU A 369 7.37 8.09 -11.64
N TYR A 370 7.13 6.77 -11.62
CA TYR A 370 8.22 5.78 -11.51
C TYR A 370 9.26 5.96 -12.64
N ILE A 371 8.79 6.11 -13.88
CA ILE A 371 9.65 6.21 -15.06
C ILE A 371 10.43 7.53 -15.09
N VAL A 372 9.77 8.66 -14.81
CA VAL A 372 10.38 9.99 -14.90
C VAL A 372 11.31 10.29 -13.72
N THR A 373 10.96 9.82 -12.53
CA THR A 373 11.73 10.13 -11.33
C THR A 373 13.00 9.29 -11.24
N ASP A 374 12.95 8.01 -11.65
CA ASP A 374 14.12 7.13 -11.64
C ASP A 374 14.20 6.26 -12.91
N THR A 375 14.50 6.93 -14.03
CA THR A 375 14.66 6.28 -15.34
C THR A 375 15.82 5.27 -15.35
N GLU A 376 16.91 5.53 -14.63
CA GLU A 376 18.07 4.66 -14.61
C GLU A 376 17.74 3.32 -13.95
N SER A 377 17.13 3.33 -12.76
CA SER A 377 16.72 2.09 -12.08
C SER A 377 15.57 1.39 -12.82
N PHE A 378 14.69 2.11 -13.50
CA PHE A 378 13.66 1.49 -14.33
C PHE A 378 14.28 0.68 -15.48
N LEU A 379 15.25 1.27 -16.20
CA LEU A 379 15.91 0.62 -17.34
C LEU A 379 16.95 -0.43 -16.93
N ALA A 380 17.46 -0.38 -15.70
CA ALA A 380 18.38 -1.37 -15.17
C ALA A 380 17.78 -2.78 -15.08
N PHE A 381 16.46 -2.89 -14.94
CA PHE A 381 15.76 -4.17 -14.75
C PHE A 381 14.74 -4.44 -15.87
N PRO A 382 15.02 -5.38 -16.79
CA PRO A 382 14.16 -5.66 -17.94
C PRO A 382 12.71 -6.06 -17.59
N HIS A 383 12.49 -6.70 -16.43
CA HIS A 383 11.15 -7.11 -15.99
C HIS A 383 10.20 -5.91 -15.76
N ARG A 384 10.73 -4.75 -15.33
CA ARG A 384 9.93 -3.54 -15.09
C ARG A 384 9.37 -2.98 -16.39
N LEU A 385 10.23 -2.94 -17.43
CA LEU A 385 9.82 -2.57 -18.78
C LEU A 385 8.81 -3.56 -19.36
N ALA A 386 9.04 -4.86 -19.18
CA ALA A 386 8.12 -5.89 -19.63
C ALA A 386 6.74 -5.75 -18.97
N ALA A 387 6.69 -5.50 -17.65
CA ALA A 387 5.44 -5.29 -16.91
C ALA A 387 4.65 -4.07 -17.42
N VAL A 388 5.31 -2.92 -17.64
CA VAL A 388 4.63 -1.73 -18.20
C VAL A 388 4.09 -2.00 -19.61
N LEU A 389 4.88 -2.67 -20.45
CA LEU A 389 4.45 -3.01 -21.81
C LEU A 389 3.27 -3.99 -21.79
N ASP A 390 3.28 -5.00 -20.93
CA ASP A 390 2.18 -5.95 -20.76
C ASP A 390 0.88 -5.25 -20.29
N MET A 391 0.98 -4.30 -19.35
CA MET A 391 -0.16 -3.48 -18.93
C MET A 391 -0.74 -2.65 -20.10
N CYS A 392 0.12 -2.09 -20.94
CA CYS A 392 -0.28 -1.34 -22.13
C CYS A 392 -0.99 -2.26 -23.15
N ILE A 393 -0.41 -3.42 -23.45
CA ILE A 393 -0.98 -4.41 -24.38
C ILE A 393 -2.34 -4.89 -23.88
N THR A 394 -2.46 -5.19 -22.59
CA THR A 394 -3.73 -5.60 -21.96
C THR A 394 -4.81 -4.52 -22.12
N THR A 395 -4.44 -3.25 -21.95
CA THR A 395 -5.37 -2.13 -22.13
C THR A 395 -5.83 -2.00 -23.59
N ILE A 396 -4.92 -2.18 -24.55
CA ILE A 396 -5.28 -2.19 -25.98
C ILE A 396 -6.24 -3.35 -26.31
N LYS A 397 -6.06 -4.52 -25.71
CA LYS A 397 -6.99 -5.65 -25.89
C LYS A 397 -8.40 -5.34 -25.40
N VAL A 398 -8.53 -4.65 -24.27
CA VAL A 398 -9.85 -4.21 -23.75
C VAL A 398 -10.53 -3.26 -24.73
N VAL A 399 -9.77 -2.35 -25.34
CA VAL A 399 -10.27 -1.46 -26.40
C VAL A 399 -10.78 -2.26 -27.60
N ILE A 400 -10.00 -3.24 -28.08
CA ILE A 400 -10.41 -4.10 -29.20
C ILE A 400 -11.69 -4.87 -28.86
N ALA A 401 -11.76 -5.46 -27.67
CA ALA A 401 -12.95 -6.18 -27.22
C ALA A 401 -14.19 -5.27 -27.12
N ALA A 402 -14.03 -4.02 -26.65
CA ALA A 402 -15.11 -3.05 -26.61
C ALA A 402 -15.61 -2.68 -28.02
N LEU A 403 -14.69 -2.42 -28.96
CA LEU A 403 -15.01 -2.17 -30.36
C LEU A 403 -15.76 -3.35 -31.00
N TYR A 404 -15.38 -4.58 -30.66
CA TYR A 404 -16.04 -5.79 -31.13
C TYR A 404 -17.49 -5.91 -30.62
N VAL A 405 -17.72 -5.67 -29.33
CA VAL A 405 -19.03 -5.83 -28.70
C VAL A 405 -20.01 -4.77 -29.17
N ASN A 406 -19.60 -3.49 -29.18
CA ASN A 406 -20.45 -2.41 -29.66
C ASN A 406 -19.61 -1.24 -30.14
N LEU A 407 -19.58 -1.06 -31.46
CA LEU A 407 -18.82 -0.01 -32.09
C LEU A 407 -19.32 1.40 -31.70
N ASP A 408 -20.63 1.65 -31.81
CA ASP A 408 -21.20 2.98 -31.62
C ASP A 408 -21.03 3.50 -30.19
N VAL A 409 -21.26 2.63 -29.20
CA VAL A 409 -21.11 2.97 -27.78
C VAL A 409 -19.64 3.24 -27.45
N THR A 410 -18.72 2.43 -27.98
CA THR A 410 -17.28 2.58 -27.74
C THR A 410 -16.74 3.88 -28.34
N LEU A 411 -17.16 4.22 -29.57
CA LEU A 411 -16.79 5.49 -30.20
C LEU A 411 -17.34 6.70 -29.43
N GLN A 412 -18.56 6.63 -28.88
CA GLN A 412 -19.11 7.67 -28.01
C GLN A 412 -18.31 7.81 -26.71
N ALA A 413 -17.89 6.68 -26.11
CA ALA A 413 -17.07 6.68 -24.90
C ALA A 413 -15.70 7.35 -25.13
N PHE A 414 -15.05 7.11 -26.28
CA PHE A 414 -13.78 7.77 -26.62
C PHE A 414 -13.88 9.29 -26.65
N HIS A 415 -14.97 9.84 -27.17
CA HIS A 415 -15.20 11.28 -27.17
C HIS A 415 -15.40 11.85 -25.76
N GLN A 416 -15.93 11.05 -24.82
CA GLN A 416 -16.10 11.45 -23.42
C GLN A 416 -14.80 11.38 -22.62
N ILE A 417 -13.97 10.37 -22.90
CA ILE A 417 -12.69 10.15 -22.19
C ILE A 417 -11.66 11.20 -22.56
N ALA A 418 -11.55 11.53 -23.85
CA ALA A 418 -10.56 12.48 -24.35
C ALA A 418 -11.22 13.56 -25.23
N PRO A 419 -12.04 14.46 -24.66
CA PRO A 419 -12.82 15.43 -25.44
C PRO A 419 -11.96 16.42 -26.23
N ASN A 420 -10.70 16.60 -25.85
CA ASN A 420 -9.75 17.50 -26.50
C ASN A 420 -8.82 16.80 -27.50
N HIS A 421 -8.86 15.47 -27.59
CA HIS A 421 -7.98 14.73 -28.50
C HIS A 421 -8.64 14.62 -29.89
N PRO A 422 -8.05 15.19 -30.94
CA PRO A 422 -8.74 15.36 -32.22
C PRO A 422 -9.11 14.05 -32.90
N ASN A 423 -8.28 13.01 -32.79
CA ASN A 423 -8.55 11.66 -33.33
C ASN A 423 -7.93 10.58 -32.43
N LEU A 424 -8.63 10.19 -31.36
CA LEU A 424 -8.11 9.18 -30.42
C LEU A 424 -7.93 7.79 -31.07
N LEU A 425 -8.87 7.40 -31.94
CA LEU A 425 -8.83 6.11 -32.63
C LEU A 425 -7.64 5.99 -33.59
N GLU A 426 -7.26 7.10 -34.22
CA GLU A 426 -6.06 7.18 -35.07
C GLU A 426 -4.80 6.86 -34.26
N TYR A 427 -4.65 7.53 -33.11
CA TYR A 427 -3.52 7.33 -32.21
C TYR A 427 -3.46 5.88 -31.70
N ILE A 428 -4.59 5.32 -31.28
CA ILE A 428 -4.67 3.93 -30.82
C ILE A 428 -4.26 2.97 -31.95
N CYS A 429 -4.69 3.23 -33.18
CA CYS A 429 -4.34 2.40 -34.34
C CYS A 429 -2.84 2.46 -34.65
N ASP A 430 -2.25 3.65 -34.67
CA ASP A 430 -0.81 3.84 -34.91
C ASP A 430 0.05 3.16 -33.84
N GLU A 431 -0.33 3.32 -32.57
CA GLU A 431 0.38 2.72 -31.44
C GLU A 431 0.25 1.18 -31.46
N PHE A 432 -0.97 0.68 -31.73
CA PHE A 432 -1.25 -0.75 -31.88
C PHE A 432 -0.39 -1.38 -32.99
N LEU A 433 -0.30 -0.74 -34.16
CA LEU A 433 0.50 -1.23 -35.29
C LEU A 433 1.99 -1.04 -35.11
N THR A 434 2.43 -0.23 -34.14
CA THR A 434 3.84 -0.12 -33.75
C THR A 434 4.21 -1.21 -32.73
N CYS A 435 3.27 -1.57 -31.86
CA CYS A 435 3.48 -2.53 -30.77
C CYS A 435 3.16 -3.99 -31.13
N TYR A 436 2.62 -4.29 -32.31
CA TYR A 436 2.15 -5.65 -32.67
C TYR A 436 3.19 -6.76 -32.48
N LYS A 437 4.49 -6.47 -32.72
CA LYS A 437 5.57 -7.45 -32.54
C LYS A 437 5.76 -7.92 -31.10
N LYS A 438 5.29 -7.11 -30.13
CA LYS A 438 5.37 -7.40 -28.70
C LYS A 438 4.14 -8.16 -28.18
N MET A 439 3.11 -8.38 -29.02
CA MET A 439 1.92 -9.14 -28.65
C MET A 439 2.21 -10.63 -28.79
N GLU A 440 2.83 -11.19 -27.76
CA GLU A 440 3.12 -12.62 -27.64
C GLU A 440 1.92 -13.39 -27.06
N GLY A 441 1.81 -14.68 -27.37
CA GLY A 441 0.69 -15.53 -26.98
C GLY A 441 -0.40 -15.67 -28.03
N ILE A 442 -0.99 -16.87 -28.13
CA ILE A 442 -2.00 -17.24 -29.13
C ILE A 442 -3.20 -16.29 -29.06
N HIS A 443 -3.77 -16.12 -27.86
CA HIS A 443 -4.92 -15.24 -27.64
C HIS A 443 -4.63 -13.77 -27.98
N ASN A 444 -3.46 -13.25 -27.61
CA ASN A 444 -3.10 -11.84 -27.90
C ASN A 444 -2.99 -11.59 -29.41
N ARG A 445 -2.39 -12.53 -30.15
CA ARG A 445 -2.29 -12.48 -31.61
C ARG A 445 -3.67 -12.58 -32.27
N ARG A 446 -4.57 -13.46 -31.76
CA ARG A 446 -5.98 -13.53 -32.20
C ARG A 446 -6.70 -12.20 -32.01
N MET A 447 -6.61 -11.61 -30.82
CA MET A 447 -7.23 -10.31 -30.53
C MET A 447 -6.68 -9.19 -31.41
N ALA A 448 -5.36 -9.17 -31.67
CA ALA A 448 -4.75 -8.18 -32.55
C ALA A 448 -5.35 -8.25 -33.97
N LEU A 449 -5.49 -9.45 -34.53
CA LEU A 449 -6.09 -9.66 -35.86
C LEU A 449 -7.57 -9.25 -35.89
N ILE A 450 -8.35 -9.58 -34.86
CA ILE A 450 -9.73 -9.10 -34.72
C ILE A 450 -9.78 -7.57 -34.71
N GLY A 451 -8.87 -6.92 -33.98
CA GLY A 451 -8.74 -5.46 -33.96
C GLY A 451 -8.48 -4.86 -35.34
N ILE A 452 -7.58 -5.45 -36.13
CA ILE A 452 -7.32 -5.03 -37.51
C ILE A 452 -8.57 -5.17 -38.37
N CYS A 453 -9.25 -6.31 -38.32
CA CYS A 453 -10.50 -6.53 -39.05
C CYS A 453 -11.56 -5.50 -38.69
N LEU A 454 -11.72 -5.18 -37.39
CA LEU A 454 -12.66 -4.16 -36.94
C LEU A 454 -12.32 -2.78 -37.52
N TYR A 455 -11.03 -2.41 -37.59
CA TYR A 455 -10.64 -1.15 -38.22
C TYR A 455 -11.01 -1.09 -39.70
N PHE A 456 -10.93 -2.20 -40.45
CA PHE A 456 -11.40 -2.26 -41.84
C PHE A 456 -12.92 -2.14 -41.98
N GLN A 457 -13.68 -2.65 -41.00
CA GLN A 457 -15.15 -2.55 -40.97
C GLN A 457 -15.66 -1.15 -40.59
N LEU A 458 -14.80 -0.25 -40.09
CA LEU A 458 -15.20 1.10 -39.71
C LEU A 458 -15.71 1.92 -40.90
N PRO A 459 -16.73 2.77 -40.70
CA PRO A 459 -17.14 3.75 -41.70
C PRO A 459 -16.01 4.72 -42.05
N PRO A 460 -15.91 5.20 -43.32
CA PRO A 460 -14.88 6.13 -43.76
C PRO A 460 -14.63 7.36 -42.86
N PRO A 461 -15.63 8.05 -42.27
CA PRO A 461 -15.38 9.23 -41.45
C PRO A 461 -14.69 8.95 -40.11
N VAL A 462 -14.73 7.69 -39.63
CA VAL A 462 -14.15 7.31 -38.33
C VAL A 462 -12.99 6.32 -38.51
N ARG A 463 -12.77 5.82 -39.72
CA ARG A 463 -11.70 4.87 -40.01
C ARG A 463 -10.32 5.54 -39.86
N PRO A 464 -9.35 4.86 -39.20
CA PRO A 464 -7.97 5.33 -39.15
C PRO A 464 -7.41 5.64 -40.54
N SER A 465 -6.78 6.80 -40.68
CA SER A 465 -6.26 7.31 -41.96
C SER A 465 -5.17 6.42 -42.54
N LEU A 466 -4.47 5.64 -41.71
CA LEU A 466 -3.50 4.66 -42.18
C LEU A 466 -4.10 3.63 -43.15
N ILE A 467 -5.34 3.20 -42.93
CA ILE A 467 -6.03 2.25 -43.83
C ILE A 467 -6.32 2.91 -45.19
N SER A 468 -6.56 4.22 -45.21
CA SER A 468 -6.81 4.96 -46.45
C SER A 468 -5.53 5.42 -47.15
N THR A 469 -4.46 5.67 -46.40
CA THR A 469 -3.19 6.21 -46.92
C THR A 469 -2.21 5.11 -47.32
N ASP A 470 -2.06 4.07 -46.52
CA ASP A 470 -1.14 2.95 -46.74
C ASP A 470 -1.70 1.61 -46.26
N PRO A 471 -2.74 1.07 -46.94
CA PRO A 471 -3.33 -0.22 -46.57
C PRO A 471 -2.35 -1.39 -46.71
N LYS A 472 -1.29 -1.25 -47.51
CA LYS A 472 -0.26 -2.29 -47.67
C LYS A 472 0.46 -2.57 -46.37
N LYS A 473 0.88 -1.52 -45.66
CA LYS A 473 1.53 -1.66 -44.35
C LYS A 473 0.65 -2.42 -43.34
N VAL A 474 -0.66 -2.18 -43.36
CA VAL A 474 -1.61 -2.88 -42.49
C VAL A 474 -1.72 -4.36 -42.87
N LEU A 475 -1.68 -4.68 -44.17
CA LEU A 475 -1.64 -6.05 -44.66
C LEU A 475 -0.33 -6.76 -44.26
N GLU A 476 0.82 -6.11 -44.40
CA GLU A 476 2.13 -6.65 -43.98
C GLU A 476 2.15 -6.98 -42.48
N VAL A 477 1.58 -6.11 -41.65
CA VAL A 477 1.43 -6.36 -40.21
C VAL A 477 0.49 -7.55 -39.95
N SER A 478 -0.65 -7.63 -40.66
CA SER A 478 -1.59 -8.74 -40.55
C SER A 478 -0.92 -10.08 -40.87
N LEU A 479 -0.19 -10.16 -41.99
CA LEU A 479 0.53 -11.36 -42.42
C LEU A 479 1.54 -11.80 -41.37
N SER A 480 2.33 -10.86 -40.84
CA SER A 480 3.31 -11.16 -39.80
C SER A 480 2.67 -11.66 -38.50
N ILE A 481 1.48 -11.18 -38.12
CA ILE A 481 0.76 -11.70 -36.95
C ILE A 481 0.24 -13.11 -37.22
N PHE A 482 -0.32 -13.37 -38.41
CA PHE A 482 -0.81 -14.69 -38.81
C PHE A 482 0.30 -15.75 -38.83
N GLU A 483 1.45 -15.45 -39.44
CA GLU A 483 2.60 -16.37 -39.47
C GLU A 483 3.06 -16.75 -38.05
N ASN A 484 3.11 -15.77 -37.14
CA ASN A 484 3.50 -16.00 -35.75
C ASN A 484 2.40 -16.72 -34.94
N LEU A 485 1.13 -16.53 -35.28
CA LEU A 485 0.01 -17.27 -34.69
C LEU A 485 0.07 -18.75 -35.10
N LEU A 486 0.20 -19.02 -36.40
CA LEU A 486 0.30 -20.38 -36.95
C LEU A 486 1.52 -21.12 -36.38
N ARG A 487 2.68 -20.45 -36.29
CA ARG A 487 3.88 -21.03 -35.67
C ARG A 487 3.63 -21.43 -34.22
N ALA A 488 2.98 -20.58 -33.44
CA ALA A 488 2.69 -20.87 -32.03
C ALA A 488 1.66 -21.99 -31.87
N GLN A 489 0.61 -22.03 -32.71
CA GLN A 489 -0.36 -23.12 -32.71
C GLN A 489 0.29 -24.47 -33.06
N LYS A 490 1.23 -24.49 -34.01
CA LYS A 490 1.98 -25.70 -34.37
C LYS A 490 2.86 -26.20 -33.23
N LEU A 491 3.53 -25.31 -32.51
CA LEU A 491 4.33 -25.65 -31.33
C LEU A 491 3.46 -26.31 -30.24
N VAL A 492 2.29 -25.74 -29.94
CA VAL A 492 1.35 -26.32 -28.97
C VAL A 492 0.85 -27.69 -29.42
N ALA A 493 0.54 -27.86 -30.71
CA ALA A 493 0.13 -29.15 -31.27
C ALA A 493 1.22 -30.23 -31.16
N GLN A 494 2.48 -29.86 -31.42
CA GLN A 494 3.62 -30.76 -31.32
C GLN A 494 3.87 -31.20 -29.87
N ASN A 495 3.82 -30.26 -28.93
CA ASN A 495 3.99 -30.57 -27.50
C ASN A 495 2.88 -31.52 -26.98
N LYS A 496 1.62 -31.31 -27.40
CA LYS A 496 0.51 -32.19 -27.04
C LYS A 496 0.69 -33.63 -27.56
N ASN A 497 1.18 -33.77 -28.78
CA ASN A 497 1.44 -35.09 -29.38
C ASN A 497 2.63 -35.81 -28.71
N GLU A 498 3.66 -35.07 -28.31
CA GLU A 498 4.79 -35.62 -27.57
C GLU A 498 4.41 -36.07 -26.14
N GLU A 499 3.49 -35.37 -25.46
CA GLU A 499 2.93 -35.80 -24.17
C GLU A 499 2.08 -37.08 -24.31
N SER A 500 1.25 -37.19 -25.36
CA SER A 500 0.44 -38.40 -25.60
C SER A 500 1.28 -39.63 -25.97
N ASP A 501 2.43 -39.44 -26.64
CA ASP A 501 3.33 -40.55 -27.00
C ASP A 501 4.14 -41.08 -25.80
N THR A 502 4.23 -40.33 -24.70
CA THR A 502 4.94 -40.76 -23.47
C THR A 502 4.09 -41.55 -22.48
N ASP A 503 2.75 -41.45 -22.54
CA ASP A 503 1.86 -42.15 -21.61
C ASP A 503 1.53 -43.59 -22.04
N ASP A 504 1.91 -44.01 -23.26
CA ASP A 504 1.61 -45.35 -23.80
C ASP A 504 2.73 -46.40 -23.60
N SER A 505 3.84 -46.07 -22.92
CA SER A 505 4.99 -47.00 -22.78
C SER A 505 5.26 -47.61 -21.40
N ASP A 506 4.49 -47.31 -20.35
CA ASP A 506 4.77 -47.82 -18.99
C ASP A 506 3.66 -48.72 -18.43
N GLU A 507 3.35 -49.83 -19.11
CA GLU A 507 2.80 -51.03 -18.46
C GLU A 507 3.89 -52.10 -18.29
N GLU A 508 4.78 -51.96 -17.29
CA GLU A 508 5.50 -53.12 -16.74
C GLU A 508 5.62 -53.14 -15.20
N SER A 509 4.77 -53.99 -14.62
CA SER A 509 5.05 -54.98 -13.56
C SER A 509 5.30 -54.57 -12.10
N ASP A 510 4.59 -55.30 -11.23
CA ASP A 510 4.65 -55.37 -9.77
C ASP A 510 6.05 -55.62 -9.16
N ASP A 511 6.37 -55.00 -8.01
CA ASP A 511 6.54 -55.71 -6.72
C ASP A 511 7.04 -54.81 -5.57
N GLU A 512 6.57 -55.16 -4.37
CA GLU A 512 6.67 -54.60 -3.02
C GLU A 512 7.99 -53.94 -2.52
N ALA A 513 7.89 -52.91 -1.66
CA ALA A 513 8.14 -53.03 -0.20
C ALA A 513 8.37 -51.67 0.54
N ASP A 514 7.71 -51.61 1.71
CA ASP A 514 7.69 -50.68 2.85
C ASP A 514 8.99 -49.90 3.23
N GLY A 515 8.83 -48.64 3.70
CA GLY A 515 9.95 -47.81 4.19
C GLY A 515 9.70 -46.33 4.58
N ASN A 516 8.56 -45.98 5.17
CA ASN A 516 8.28 -44.86 6.11
C ASN A 516 9.15 -43.56 6.15
N LEU A 517 8.56 -42.40 5.78
CA LEU A 517 8.91 -41.03 6.27
C LEU A 517 7.68 -40.08 6.21
N PRO A 518 7.35 -39.29 7.26
CA PRO A 518 6.20 -38.40 7.22
C PRO A 518 6.53 -36.95 6.79
N LYS A 519 5.94 -36.57 5.66
CA LYS A 519 5.29 -35.31 5.22
C LYS A 519 5.71 -33.95 5.83
N LYS A 520 6.20 -33.06 4.93
CA LYS A 520 5.84 -31.62 4.88
C LYS A 520 5.93 -31.11 3.44
N GLY A 521 4.77 -30.92 2.81
CA GLY A 521 4.62 -30.27 1.50
C GLY A 521 3.13 -29.99 1.29
N GLN A 522 2.75 -28.72 1.28
CA GLN A 522 1.37 -28.30 1.03
C GLN A 522 1.06 -28.52 -0.45
N CYS A 523 0.10 -29.42 -0.71
CA CYS A 523 -0.52 -29.59 -2.02
C CYS A 523 -1.32 -28.33 -2.38
N TYR A 524 -1.02 -27.74 -3.53
CA TYR A 524 -2.02 -26.99 -4.27
C TYR A 524 -3.03 -27.98 -4.85
N ARG A 525 -4.28 -27.81 -4.41
CA ARG A 525 -5.44 -28.57 -4.86
C ARG A 525 -5.87 -27.99 -6.20
N LYS A 526 -5.58 -28.68 -7.32
CA LYS A 526 -6.33 -28.48 -8.57
C LYS A 526 -7.80 -28.74 -8.22
N VAL A 527 -8.64 -27.73 -8.37
CA VAL A 527 -10.09 -27.86 -8.22
C VAL A 527 -10.56 -28.66 -9.44
N HIS A 528 -10.93 -29.91 -9.21
CA HIS A 528 -11.73 -30.68 -10.16
C HIS A 528 -13.06 -29.94 -10.37
N GLU A 529 -13.28 -29.39 -11.56
CA GLU A 529 -14.63 -29.31 -12.11
C GLU A 529 -15.05 -30.71 -12.60
N PRO A 530 -16.35 -31.05 -12.51
CA PRO A 530 -16.81 -32.41 -12.71
C PRO A 530 -16.60 -32.85 -14.16
N GLU A 531 -15.98 -34.02 -14.31
CA GLU A 531 -15.91 -34.82 -15.53
C GLU A 531 -17.29 -34.90 -16.19
N HIS A 532 -17.47 -34.09 -17.23
CA HIS A 532 -18.39 -34.41 -18.30
C HIS A 532 -17.55 -34.98 -19.43
N LEU A 533 -17.78 -36.26 -19.71
CA LEU A 533 -17.29 -36.97 -20.88
C LEU A 533 -17.69 -36.19 -22.15
N SER A 534 -16.73 -35.51 -22.73
CA SER A 534 -16.63 -35.15 -24.15
C SER A 534 -15.15 -35.27 -24.50
N ASP A 535 -14.67 -36.50 -24.39
CA ASP A 535 -13.39 -36.97 -24.90
C ASP A 535 -13.72 -37.47 -26.31
N ASP A 536 -13.59 -36.58 -27.29
CA ASP A 536 -13.60 -36.76 -28.75
C ASP A 536 -13.69 -35.34 -29.34
N GLU A 537 -12.76 -34.94 -30.21
CA GLU A 537 -12.80 -33.72 -31.08
C GLU A 537 -11.88 -32.51 -30.76
N ASP A 538 -10.67 -32.75 -30.23
CA ASP A 538 -9.53 -31.83 -30.46
C ASP A 538 -8.42 -32.53 -31.28
N GLU A 539 -8.79 -33.49 -32.13
CA GLU A 539 -7.90 -33.94 -33.20
C GLU A 539 -7.80 -32.82 -34.24
N ILE A 540 -6.62 -32.22 -34.35
CA ILE A 540 -6.25 -31.49 -35.56
C ILE A 540 -6.44 -32.48 -36.70
N ASP A 541 -7.41 -32.21 -37.59
CA ASP A 541 -7.72 -33.08 -38.73
C ASP A 541 -6.40 -33.53 -39.38
N GLU A 542 -6.19 -34.84 -39.48
CA GLU A 542 -4.98 -35.50 -40.00
C GLU A 542 -4.58 -34.90 -41.37
N MET A 543 -5.59 -34.42 -42.11
CA MET A 543 -5.46 -33.72 -43.39
C MET A 543 -4.78 -32.34 -43.29
N THR A 544 -4.93 -31.64 -42.16
CA THR A 544 -4.29 -30.34 -41.86
C THR A 544 -2.80 -30.54 -41.54
N LEU A 545 -2.46 -31.63 -40.85
CA LEU A 545 -1.08 -32.04 -40.57
C LEU A 545 -0.34 -32.45 -41.85
N ASP A 546 -0.97 -33.28 -42.70
CA ASP A 546 -0.41 -33.69 -44.00
C ASP A 546 -0.19 -32.50 -44.94
N TYR A 547 -1.08 -31.51 -44.90
CA TYR A 547 -0.98 -30.32 -45.72
C TYR A 547 0.15 -29.37 -45.27
N MET A 548 0.34 -29.21 -43.96
CA MET A 548 1.43 -28.41 -43.39
C MET A 548 2.81 -29.07 -43.60
N ASP A 549 2.87 -30.40 -43.61
CA ASP A 549 4.11 -31.15 -43.89
C ASP A 549 4.51 -31.05 -45.38
N ALA A 550 3.53 -30.88 -46.28
CA ALA A 550 3.75 -30.66 -47.70
C ALA A 550 4.37 -29.27 -48.01
N ILE A 551 3.98 -28.22 -47.27
CA ILE A 551 4.55 -26.86 -47.43
C ILE A 551 6.03 -26.83 -47.03
N VAL A 552 6.40 -27.52 -45.95
CA VAL A 552 7.80 -27.59 -45.48
C VAL A 552 8.69 -28.38 -46.45
N LYS A 553 8.13 -29.40 -47.12
CA LYS A 553 8.85 -30.19 -48.13
C LYS A 553 9.03 -29.46 -49.47
N GLU A 554 8.23 -28.44 -49.78
CA GLU A 554 8.37 -27.65 -51.01
C GLU A 554 9.48 -26.57 -50.91
N ASP A 555 9.79 -26.05 -49.72
CA ASP A 555 10.84 -25.04 -49.50
C ASP A 555 12.27 -25.64 -49.43
N GLY A 556 12.40 -26.97 -49.58
CA GLY A 556 13.66 -27.72 -49.42
C GLY A 556 14.24 -28.35 -50.69
N ARG A 557 13.69 -28.08 -51.87
CA ARG A 557 14.23 -28.61 -53.15
C ARG A 557 15.05 -27.56 -53.88
N ASP A 558 16.31 -27.41 -53.48
CA ASP A 558 17.37 -26.92 -54.36
C ASP A 558 18.33 -28.07 -54.68
N ASP A 559 18.60 -28.24 -55.97
CA ASP A 559 19.39 -29.32 -56.57
C ASP A 559 20.88 -29.20 -56.23
N GLY A 560 21.53 -30.28 -55.81
CA GLY A 560 23.00 -30.35 -55.75
C GLY A 560 23.56 -31.60 -55.06
N ASP A 561 24.31 -32.39 -55.82
CA ASP A 561 24.95 -33.67 -55.48
C ASP A 561 25.90 -33.66 -54.25
N ASP A 562 25.98 -34.84 -53.61
CA ASP A 562 27.12 -35.49 -52.93
C ASP A 562 28.14 -34.63 -52.13
N GLU A 563 28.24 -34.85 -50.82
CA GLU A 563 29.42 -35.48 -50.18
C GLU A 563 29.26 -35.55 -48.66
N ASP A 564 29.65 -36.70 -48.09
CA ASP A 564 29.76 -36.95 -46.66
C ASP A 564 30.57 -35.85 -45.95
N GLY A 565 29.93 -35.16 -45.00
CA GLY A 565 30.55 -34.10 -44.22
C GLY A 565 29.86 -33.92 -42.88
N ASP A 566 30.37 -34.63 -41.88
CA ASP A 566 30.10 -34.47 -40.45
C ASP A 566 30.07 -32.98 -40.08
N SER A 567 28.88 -32.45 -39.77
CA SER A 567 28.71 -31.07 -39.30
C SER A 567 27.81 -31.06 -38.08
N ASP A 568 28.47 -31.01 -36.93
CA ASP A 568 27.93 -30.49 -35.68
C ASP A 568 27.14 -29.19 -35.93
N SER A 569 25.82 -29.29 -35.98
CA SER A 569 24.92 -28.20 -35.60
C SER A 569 23.82 -28.74 -34.69
N ALA A 570 24.25 -29.39 -33.60
CA ALA A 570 23.48 -29.40 -32.36
C ALA A 570 23.47 -27.96 -31.80
N ILE A 571 22.64 -27.09 -32.40
CA ILE A 571 22.28 -25.81 -31.83
C ILE A 571 20.87 -25.98 -31.27
N GLU A 572 20.86 -26.29 -29.97
CA GLU A 572 19.92 -25.71 -29.01
C GLU A 572 18.43 -25.99 -29.27
N SER A 573 18.05 -27.27 -29.18
CA SER A 573 16.70 -27.65 -28.71
C SER A 573 16.57 -27.30 -27.22
N SER A 574 16.68 -26.02 -26.88
CA SER A 574 16.33 -25.54 -25.55
C SER A 574 14.87 -25.90 -25.34
N PHE A 575 14.63 -26.82 -24.41
CA PHE A 575 13.38 -27.02 -23.69
C PHE A 575 12.63 -25.69 -23.54
N PHE A 576 11.72 -25.40 -24.47
CA PHE A 576 10.84 -24.25 -24.40
C PHE A 576 9.67 -24.69 -23.53
N GLU A 577 9.72 -24.34 -22.24
CA GLU A 577 8.52 -24.38 -21.41
C GLU A 577 7.44 -23.54 -22.11
N GLU A 578 6.24 -24.11 -22.26
CA GLU A 578 5.06 -23.40 -22.72
C GLU A 578 4.91 -22.13 -21.86
N THR A 579 5.15 -20.96 -22.46
CA THR A 579 5.15 -19.73 -21.67
C THR A 579 3.72 -19.48 -21.17
N ASP A 580 3.54 -19.01 -19.93
CA ASP A 580 2.21 -18.68 -19.34
C ASP A 580 1.33 -17.78 -20.25
N SER A 581 1.95 -17.07 -21.19
CA SER A 581 1.29 -16.22 -22.20
C SER A 581 0.60 -17.00 -23.32
N GLU A 582 1.06 -18.22 -23.64
CA GLU A 582 0.49 -19.08 -24.67
C GLU A 582 -0.72 -19.88 -24.18
N ALA A 583 -0.76 -20.21 -22.88
CA ALA A 583 -1.88 -20.90 -22.22
C ALA A 583 -3.06 -19.98 -21.85
N PHE A 584 -2.92 -18.66 -21.96
CA PHE A 584 -3.98 -17.71 -21.60
C PHE A 584 -5.16 -17.75 -22.58
N THR A 585 -6.36 -18.07 -22.10
CA THR A 585 -7.59 -18.12 -22.89
C THR A 585 -8.73 -17.32 -22.24
N THR A 586 -9.69 -16.92 -23.05
CA THR A 586 -10.91 -16.21 -22.62
C THR A 586 -12.15 -16.86 -23.25
N LYS A 587 -13.35 -16.40 -22.89
CA LYS A 587 -14.60 -16.83 -23.55
C LYS A 587 -14.62 -16.56 -25.06
N PHE A 588 -13.76 -15.68 -25.58
CA PHE A 588 -13.59 -15.45 -27.01
C PHE A 588 -12.88 -16.61 -27.73
N ASP A 589 -12.17 -17.46 -27.00
CA ASP A 589 -11.32 -18.52 -27.55
C ASP A 589 -11.95 -19.93 -27.47
N GLY A 590 -13.10 -20.09 -26.80
CA GLY A 590 -13.82 -21.38 -26.69
C GLY A 590 -14.60 -21.77 -27.95
N GLU A 591 -15.30 -22.91 -27.92
CA GLU A 591 -16.01 -23.51 -29.08
C GLU A 591 -17.02 -22.59 -29.79
N ASN A 592 -17.67 -21.70 -29.04
CA ASN A 592 -18.61 -20.69 -29.60
C ASN A 592 -17.93 -19.35 -29.91
N GLY A 593 -16.60 -19.30 -29.79
CA GLY A 593 -15.75 -18.15 -30.06
C GLY A 593 -15.66 -17.85 -31.55
N LEU A 594 -15.19 -16.64 -31.85
CA LEU A 594 -15.02 -16.20 -33.22
C LEU A 594 -13.75 -16.81 -33.82
N ASP A 595 -13.91 -17.51 -34.95
CA ASP A 595 -12.77 -17.92 -35.76
C ASP A 595 -12.18 -16.70 -36.47
N VAL A 596 -10.93 -16.38 -36.14
CA VAL A 596 -10.23 -15.20 -36.63
C VAL A 596 -9.93 -15.30 -38.13
N PHE A 597 -9.66 -16.50 -38.64
CA PHE A 597 -9.39 -16.74 -40.06
C PHE A 597 -10.65 -16.55 -40.90
N VAL A 598 -11.79 -17.08 -40.42
CA VAL A 598 -13.09 -16.86 -41.08
C VAL A 598 -13.50 -15.39 -41.01
N PHE A 599 -13.31 -14.74 -39.85
CA PHE A 599 -13.65 -13.33 -39.68
C PHE A 599 -12.80 -12.42 -40.56
N PHE A 600 -11.51 -12.70 -40.70
CA PHE A 600 -10.62 -11.99 -41.61
C PHE A 600 -11.07 -12.14 -43.06
N LYS A 601 -11.34 -13.37 -43.51
CA LYS A 601 -11.84 -13.65 -44.87
C LYS A 601 -13.09 -12.83 -45.19
N ARG A 602 -14.12 -12.93 -44.34
CA ARG A 602 -15.38 -12.19 -44.52
C ARG A 602 -15.15 -10.68 -44.57
N THR A 603 -14.28 -10.17 -43.70
CA THR A 603 -13.95 -8.74 -43.64
C THR A 603 -13.28 -8.27 -44.93
N MET A 604 -12.32 -9.04 -45.45
CA MET A 604 -11.61 -8.70 -46.69
C MET A 604 -12.53 -8.77 -47.91
N GLU A 605 -13.40 -9.77 -48.02
CA GLU A 605 -14.40 -9.85 -49.10
C GLU A 605 -15.40 -8.68 -49.05
N GLU A 606 -15.82 -8.28 -47.85
CA GLU A 606 -16.70 -7.13 -47.68
C GLU A 606 -15.99 -5.81 -48.00
N PHE A 607 -14.72 -5.68 -47.64
CA PHE A 607 -13.90 -4.53 -47.99
C PHE A 607 -13.63 -4.44 -49.49
N GLU A 608 -13.37 -5.56 -50.18
CA GLU A 608 -13.22 -5.62 -51.63
C GLU A 608 -14.51 -5.16 -52.35
N ARG A 609 -15.69 -5.60 -51.88
CA ARG A 609 -16.97 -5.18 -52.43
C ARG A 609 -17.26 -3.69 -52.22
N ASN A 610 -16.96 -3.17 -51.03
CA ASN A 610 -17.33 -1.82 -50.64
C ASN A 610 -16.32 -0.77 -51.14
N GLU A 611 -15.02 -1.08 -51.17
CA GLU A 611 -13.93 -0.16 -51.51
C GLU A 611 -12.86 -0.79 -52.43
N PRO A 612 -13.22 -1.14 -53.68
CA PRO A 612 -12.34 -1.89 -54.58
C PRO A 612 -11.03 -1.16 -54.94
N GLU A 613 -11.04 0.18 -54.99
CA GLU A 613 -9.84 0.96 -55.29
C GLU A 613 -8.79 0.91 -54.18
N LEU A 614 -9.21 0.88 -52.91
CA LEU A 614 -8.31 0.76 -51.76
C LEU A 614 -7.83 -0.68 -51.60
N PHE A 615 -8.71 -1.66 -51.83
CA PHE A 615 -8.34 -3.07 -51.87
C PHE A 615 -7.27 -3.34 -52.94
N LEU A 616 -7.39 -2.75 -54.14
CA LEU A 616 -6.39 -2.89 -55.19
C LEU A 616 -5.06 -2.22 -54.82
N LYS A 617 -5.07 -1.12 -54.06
CA LYS A 617 -3.84 -0.55 -53.50
C LYS A 617 -3.20 -1.45 -52.44
N MET A 618 -4.00 -2.19 -51.68
CA MET A 618 -3.55 -3.12 -50.64
C MET A 618 -2.86 -4.36 -51.25
N VAL A 619 -3.44 -4.96 -52.28
CA VAL A 619 -2.98 -6.24 -52.86
C VAL A 619 -2.14 -6.05 -54.13
N GLY A 620 -2.19 -4.87 -54.75
CA GLY A 620 -1.46 -4.59 -55.99
C GLY A 620 0.03 -4.38 -55.78
N ASN A 621 0.88 -4.93 -56.66
CA ASN A 621 2.35 -4.80 -56.63
C ASN A 621 2.94 -5.21 -55.26
N LEU A 622 2.59 -6.40 -54.79
CA LEU A 622 3.20 -7.02 -53.60
C LEU A 622 4.59 -7.56 -53.94
N ASN A 623 5.46 -7.61 -52.93
CA ASN A 623 6.73 -8.31 -53.04
C ASN A 623 6.47 -9.83 -53.17
N PRO A 624 7.37 -10.60 -53.82
CA PRO A 624 7.19 -12.04 -54.04
C PRO A 624 6.87 -12.79 -52.74
N ASN A 625 7.65 -12.55 -51.68
CA ASN A 625 7.46 -13.17 -50.38
C ASN A 625 6.11 -12.81 -49.74
N MET A 626 5.67 -11.55 -49.88
CA MET A 626 4.37 -11.13 -49.33
C MET A 626 3.20 -11.71 -50.12
N ALA A 627 3.36 -11.87 -51.44
CA ALA A 627 2.35 -12.50 -52.28
C ALA A 627 2.19 -13.98 -51.93
N GLU A 628 3.29 -14.67 -51.64
CA GLU A 628 3.31 -16.05 -51.17
C GLU A 628 2.68 -16.20 -49.78
N SER A 629 3.11 -15.40 -48.79
CA SER A 629 2.47 -15.39 -47.45
C SER A 629 0.98 -15.11 -47.53
N LEU A 630 0.55 -14.22 -48.42
CA LEU A 630 -0.87 -13.92 -48.64
C LEU A 630 -1.62 -15.10 -49.27
N GLN A 631 -1.02 -15.80 -50.24
CA GLN A 631 -1.62 -17.00 -50.83
C GLN A 631 -1.79 -18.11 -49.80
N ASN A 632 -0.77 -18.33 -48.96
CA ASN A 632 -0.83 -19.28 -47.86
C ASN A 632 -1.94 -18.92 -46.88
N LEU A 633 -2.02 -17.65 -46.45
CA LEU A 633 -3.09 -17.18 -45.57
C LEU A 633 -4.49 -17.37 -46.18
N ILE A 634 -4.68 -17.06 -47.47
CA ILE A 634 -5.98 -17.26 -48.14
C ILE A 634 -6.40 -18.73 -48.08
N LYS A 635 -5.45 -19.65 -48.29
CA LYS A 635 -5.73 -21.08 -48.25
C LYS A 635 -6.12 -21.56 -46.85
N GLU A 636 -5.40 -21.11 -45.82
CA GLU A 636 -5.76 -21.39 -44.42
C GLU A 636 -7.14 -20.83 -44.07
N CYS A 637 -7.43 -19.59 -44.47
CA CYS A 637 -8.75 -18.99 -44.31
C CYS A 637 -9.88 -19.78 -45.02
N GLU A 638 -9.61 -20.36 -46.18
CA GLU A 638 -10.57 -21.23 -46.88
C GLU A 638 -10.80 -22.56 -46.16
N GLN A 639 -9.75 -23.14 -45.60
CA GLN A 639 -9.82 -24.39 -44.84
C GLN A 639 -10.65 -24.21 -43.56
N HIS A 640 -10.35 -23.16 -42.79
CA HIS A 640 -11.13 -22.80 -41.60
C HIS A 640 -12.60 -22.49 -41.92
N ALA A 641 -12.88 -21.82 -43.04
CA ALA A 641 -14.25 -21.56 -43.47
C ALA A 641 -15.02 -22.85 -43.81
N LYS A 642 -14.38 -23.81 -44.48
CA LYS A 642 -14.97 -25.13 -44.78
C LYS A 642 -15.21 -25.93 -43.50
N SER A 643 -14.26 -25.92 -42.56
CA SER A 643 -14.39 -26.58 -41.26
C SER A 643 -15.57 -26.01 -40.46
N GLU A 644 -15.72 -24.68 -40.41
CA GLU A 644 -16.86 -24.05 -39.72
C GLU A 644 -18.20 -24.37 -40.38
N GLU A 645 -18.26 -24.44 -41.72
CA GLU A 645 -19.45 -24.88 -42.46
C GLU A 645 -19.80 -26.34 -42.17
N SER A 646 -18.83 -27.25 -42.17
CA SER A 646 -19.02 -28.66 -41.78
C SER A 646 -19.56 -28.78 -40.37
N ARG A 647 -18.98 -28.04 -39.41
CA ARG A 647 -19.42 -28.01 -38.01
C ARG A 647 -20.85 -27.48 -37.86
N LYS A 648 -21.22 -26.44 -38.62
CA LYS A 648 -22.61 -25.92 -38.66
C LYS A 648 -23.59 -26.95 -39.22
N VAL A 649 -23.17 -27.74 -40.21
CA VAL A 649 -23.98 -28.82 -40.79
C VAL A 649 -24.15 -29.98 -39.80
N GLU A 650 -23.10 -30.35 -39.07
CA GLU A 650 -23.14 -31.36 -38.01
C GLU A 650 -24.05 -30.93 -36.84
N GLN A 651 -23.89 -29.69 -36.36
CA GLN A 651 -24.76 -29.09 -35.34
C GLN A 651 -26.22 -28.96 -35.80
N ALA A 652 -26.46 -28.85 -37.11
CA ALA A 652 -27.80 -28.85 -37.71
C ALA A 652 -28.38 -30.26 -37.95
N GLY A 653 -27.68 -31.33 -37.53
CA GLY A 653 -28.14 -32.72 -37.63
C GLY A 653 -27.65 -33.48 -38.87
N GLY A 654 -26.60 -33.01 -39.53
CA GLY A 654 -25.95 -33.66 -40.68
C GLY A 654 -26.59 -33.33 -42.05
N TYR A 655 -26.02 -33.87 -43.12
CA TYR A 655 -26.53 -33.67 -44.48
C TYR A 655 -27.92 -34.31 -44.65
N SER A 656 -28.92 -33.49 -44.98
CA SER A 656 -30.24 -33.97 -45.38
C SER A 656 -30.18 -34.60 -46.76
N PHE A 657 -30.09 -35.94 -46.81
CA PHE A 657 -30.22 -36.67 -48.07
C PHE A 657 -31.67 -36.61 -48.55
N ASP A 658 -31.89 -36.00 -49.72
CA ASP A 658 -33.18 -36.02 -50.38
C ASP A 658 -33.46 -37.45 -50.87
N ALA A 659 -34.41 -38.14 -50.24
CA ALA A 659 -34.77 -39.52 -50.57
C ALA A 659 -35.34 -39.68 -52.00
N ALA A 660 -35.54 -38.58 -52.72
CA ALA A 660 -35.95 -38.54 -54.13
C ALA A 660 -34.79 -38.33 -55.13
N ALA A 661 -33.54 -38.19 -54.66
CA ALA A 661 -32.40 -38.07 -55.55
C ALA A 661 -32.17 -39.38 -56.32
N VAL A 662 -32.21 -39.32 -57.65
CA VAL A 662 -31.96 -40.46 -58.54
C VAL A 662 -30.51 -40.89 -58.38
N VAL A 663 -30.30 -42.09 -57.84
CA VAL A 663 -28.97 -42.74 -57.76
C VAL A 663 -28.47 -42.93 -59.20
N PRO A 664 -27.31 -42.37 -59.59
CA PRO A 664 -26.74 -42.59 -60.92
C PRO A 664 -26.42 -44.08 -61.12
N GLU A 665 -26.96 -44.70 -62.17
CA GLU A 665 -26.76 -46.13 -62.47
C GLU A 665 -25.34 -46.48 -62.96
N SER A 666 -24.45 -45.49 -63.06
CA SER A 666 -23.03 -45.70 -63.38
C SER A 666 -22.16 -44.72 -62.61
N PHE A 667 -21.29 -45.26 -61.76
CA PHE A 667 -20.13 -44.55 -61.20
C PHE A 667 -18.94 -44.76 -62.14
N ASP A 668 -18.41 -43.67 -62.69
CA ASP A 668 -17.12 -43.67 -63.37
C ASP A 668 -16.05 -43.32 -62.32
N PHE A 669 -15.17 -44.27 -62.02
CA PHE A 669 -14.07 -44.10 -61.07
C PHE A 669 -12.78 -43.59 -61.74
N THR A 670 -12.89 -43.00 -62.92
CA THR A 670 -11.73 -42.40 -63.60
C THR A 670 -11.91 -40.91 -63.83
N GLN A 671 -11.67 -40.13 -62.78
CA GLN A 671 -11.01 -38.83 -62.88
C GLN A 671 -10.31 -38.45 -61.58
#